data_AF-A0AAU4U9J4-F1
#
_entry.id   AF-A0AAU4U9J4-F1
#
_cell.length_a   1.000
_cell.length_b   1.000
_cell.length_c   1.000
_cell.angle_alpha   90.00
_cell.angle_beta   90.00
_cell.angle_gamma   90.00
#
_symmetry.space_group_name_H-M   'P 1'
#
loop_
_entity.id
_entity.type
_entity.pdbx_description
1 polymer ?
#
loop_
_entity_poly.entity_id
_entity_poly.type
_entity_poly.pdbx_seq_one_letter_code
_entity_poly.pdbx_strand_id
1 'polypeptide(L)'
;MSRQLLRVSPDQPDSFRTIGEALEKARSGAVIRVRPGRYAENLTVRTRVTIAADGDPGSVEICPRRGSAVVLVADAVMLTDLTLRGGSEDLPVVDAPRGQVAMDGCTVVGSGWTAVLARESGSLAMRDCRVSNPKGAGVVDAASTGSVIEGCLVENTGTSSVVIGEDARTTVRDCRLRDARANGVLASGTAQGLVEDCDISATDKPAIALEGSSGTRIVRTTVHDTSVGVYITSSSRPVLEQVTVLDTTGPGIMLADSADPELVSCRTARTKGSGLAVTERSRGTFRDCEFDQAAAPAIRVIGSSAPTLTGTAVRDCADKNCAVLLEDESSPEFDGLVVSDASAVGIRIRTGANPLVLRARISGPGGHGVEVVEDGRGRLEHCEIDRAGGAALRMASGGRPEVRDTVLREAADSTVSVGAAGIGTLRDCRVETGRASGLVVENGGELTVLRTHVTDCGAHGVLVSNGGRAALTNCQITGSVGDGIRVDSSEQVTVTGCTVRDNRGAGLKQSRAGERLTVEDLNSAGNAAPDAWGDTLPHDVAAASAAGEKGTASPLGPLAELESLVGLADVKHQVRTLVNLNQLSQRRAQLGMPVPPMSRHLVFSGPPGTGKTTVARLYGGILAELGVLRSGHLVEVSRADLVAQVIGGTAIKTMEAFNDALGGVLFVDEAYTLMSDSKGSGADFGREAIDTLLKLMEDHRDEVVVIAAGYTDEMGAFLSSNPGLASRFTRTVEFANYSVGELVTITENMCAGHRYELDPSTLDALARYYERMPRDATFGNGRAARKVFEEMIDRQAHRLSAMPNPAESDLTLLLPEDVADDSAAKADDGPGSEELLAELHAMVGLTAVKNEVTALVNLLTATRQRQAAGLPTPKISQHLIFSGPPGTGKTTVARLYADLLRSLGVLPKGQLVEVARADLVGRYVGHTAQLTKDAFEQAMGGVLFIDEAYTLTPEGAGSDFGREAVDTLLKLMEDHRDEVVVIAAGYTHEMARFLASNPGLASRFSRTVEFENYTTDELLDILARTATGYGYDCTPEALTELRAYVDALPRDRSFGNARTARQILETMMTRQAGRIGALPAPDLDDLRMLLPEDLPGIPAPRATH
;
A
#
# COMPACT_ATOMS: atom_id res chain seq x y z
N MET A 1 -52.35 -8.48 42.22
CA MET A 1 -52.85 -7.10 42.14
C MET A 1 -53.29 -6.84 40.70
N SER A 2 -54.52 -6.40 40.48
CA SER A 2 -55.02 -6.07 39.13
C SER A 2 -54.21 -4.90 38.55
N ARG A 3 -53.65 -5.05 37.34
CA ARG A 3 -53.03 -3.93 36.61
C ARG A 3 -54.07 -2.84 36.43
N GLN A 4 -53.73 -1.60 36.79
CA GLN A 4 -54.62 -0.45 36.61
C GLN A 4 -54.87 -0.24 35.12
N LEU A 5 -56.13 -0.29 34.69
CA LEU A 5 -56.53 -0.03 33.31
C LEU A 5 -57.06 1.41 33.19
N LEU A 6 -56.47 2.20 32.32
CA LEU A 6 -56.89 3.57 31.99
C LEU A 6 -57.32 3.59 30.53
N ARG A 7 -58.47 4.22 30.24
CA ARG A 7 -58.98 4.38 28.87
C ARG A 7 -58.83 5.83 28.44
N VAL A 8 -58.34 6.04 27.23
CA VAL A 8 -58.20 7.36 26.61
C VAL A 8 -59.11 7.43 25.39
N SER A 9 -59.97 8.45 25.36
CA SER A 9 -60.83 8.76 24.24
C SER A 9 -61.20 10.24 24.29
N PRO A 10 -61.06 10.99 23.18
CA PRO A 10 -61.44 12.40 23.15
C PRO A 10 -62.95 12.63 23.34
N ASP A 11 -63.78 11.64 23.01
CA ASP A 11 -65.24 11.81 22.88
C ASP A 11 -66.06 11.06 23.96
N GLN A 12 -65.45 10.20 24.79
CA GLN A 12 -66.18 9.43 25.80
C GLN A 12 -66.09 10.06 27.21
N PRO A 13 -67.23 10.22 27.92
CA PRO A 13 -67.25 10.89 29.22
C PRO A 13 -66.56 10.12 30.36
N ASP A 14 -66.46 8.78 30.27
CA ASP A 14 -65.82 7.93 31.29
C ASP A 14 -64.34 7.58 30.98
N SER A 15 -63.71 8.33 30.07
CA SER A 15 -62.31 8.15 29.65
C SER A 15 -61.49 9.44 29.86
N PHE A 16 -60.17 9.30 29.97
CA PHE A 16 -59.26 10.45 29.91
C PHE A 16 -59.33 11.08 28.51
N ARG A 17 -59.28 12.41 28.44
CA ARG A 17 -59.37 13.12 27.15
C ARG A 17 -58.07 13.07 26.37
N THR A 18 -56.95 12.95 27.08
CA THR A 18 -55.60 12.98 26.51
C THR A 18 -54.76 11.84 27.08
N ILE A 19 -53.73 11.43 26.35
CA ILE A 19 -52.81 10.38 26.82
C ILE A 19 -51.96 10.92 27.97
N GLY A 20 -51.57 12.20 27.92
CA GLY A 20 -50.83 12.88 28.99
C GLY A 20 -51.56 12.86 30.34
N GLU A 21 -52.87 13.16 30.36
CA GLU A 21 -53.67 13.09 31.60
C GLU A 21 -53.70 11.68 32.20
N ALA A 22 -53.79 10.65 31.34
CA ALA A 22 -53.74 9.27 31.78
C ALA A 22 -52.37 8.91 32.36
N LEU A 23 -51.27 9.37 31.74
CA LEU A 23 -49.91 9.16 32.23
C LEU A 23 -49.69 9.78 33.62
N GLU A 24 -50.23 10.96 33.90
CA GLU A 24 -50.12 11.61 35.22
C GLU A 24 -50.84 10.83 36.34
N LYS A 25 -51.86 10.04 36.00
CA LYS A 25 -52.62 9.22 36.97
C LYS A 25 -52.20 7.75 37.00
N ALA A 26 -51.31 7.34 36.10
CA ALA A 26 -50.86 5.97 35.97
C ALA A 26 -49.93 5.57 37.12
N ARG A 27 -50.21 4.42 37.75
CA ARG A 27 -49.27 3.73 38.64
C ARG A 27 -48.29 2.89 37.83
N SER A 28 -47.14 2.57 38.41
CA SER A 28 -46.18 1.64 37.81
C SER A 28 -46.87 0.31 37.46
N GLY A 29 -46.73 -0.13 36.21
CA GLY A 29 -47.38 -1.31 35.63
C GLY A 29 -48.81 -1.09 35.09
N ALA A 30 -49.30 0.15 35.02
CA ALA A 30 -50.61 0.46 34.44
C ALA A 30 -50.64 0.22 32.91
N VAL A 31 -51.84 -0.07 32.40
CA VAL A 31 -52.13 -0.22 30.96
C VAL A 31 -53.06 0.90 30.53
N ILE A 32 -52.63 1.68 29.54
CA ILE A 32 -53.37 2.77 28.92
C ILE A 32 -53.87 2.27 27.56
N ARG A 33 -55.19 2.09 27.42
CA ARG A 33 -55.86 1.72 26.17
C ARG A 33 -56.33 2.99 25.46
N VAL A 34 -55.83 3.23 24.25
CA VAL A 34 -56.10 4.44 23.49
C VAL A 34 -57.04 4.13 22.33
N ARG A 35 -58.21 4.78 22.28
CA ARG A 35 -59.16 4.62 21.18
C ARG A 35 -58.64 5.23 19.87
N PRO A 36 -59.07 4.73 18.70
CA PRO A 36 -58.73 5.30 17.40
C PRO A 36 -58.91 6.81 17.35
N GLY A 37 -57.94 7.51 16.79
CA GLY A 37 -57.92 8.97 16.74
C GLY A 37 -56.52 9.56 16.61
N ARG A 38 -56.48 10.88 16.41
CA ARG A 38 -55.24 11.66 16.30
C ARG A 38 -55.01 12.49 17.56
N TYR A 39 -53.87 12.27 18.20
CA TYR A 39 -53.48 12.87 19.47
C TYR A 39 -52.28 13.80 19.25
N ALA A 40 -52.50 15.10 19.40
CA ALA A 40 -51.48 16.13 19.18
C ALA A 40 -50.73 16.46 20.48
N GLU A 41 -50.02 15.48 21.03
CA GLU A 41 -49.40 15.54 22.36
C GLU A 41 -47.93 15.10 22.33
N ASN A 42 -47.13 15.62 23.27
CA ASN A 42 -45.77 15.16 23.55
C ASN A 42 -45.80 14.29 24.81
N LEU A 43 -45.47 13.00 24.69
CA LEU A 43 -45.55 12.09 25.82
C LEU A 43 -44.21 11.99 26.54
N THR A 44 -44.11 12.62 27.71
CA THR A 44 -42.99 12.39 28.64
C THR A 44 -43.36 11.27 29.62
N VAL A 45 -42.83 10.07 29.38
CA VAL A 45 -43.18 8.89 30.19
C VAL A 45 -42.30 8.83 31.42
N ARG A 46 -42.87 9.19 32.58
CA ARG A 46 -42.18 9.26 33.89
C ARG A 46 -42.45 8.07 34.80
N THR A 47 -43.29 7.14 34.38
CA THR A 47 -43.65 5.95 35.16
C THR A 47 -43.73 4.75 34.23
N ARG A 48 -43.35 3.56 34.72
CA ARG A 48 -43.39 2.33 33.92
C ARG A 48 -44.83 1.97 33.53
N VAL A 49 -45.15 2.00 32.25
CA VAL A 49 -46.52 1.78 31.74
C VAL A 49 -46.53 1.05 30.39
N THR A 50 -47.70 0.52 30.03
CA THR A 50 -48.01 0.05 28.67
C THR A 50 -49.01 1.01 28.02
N ILE A 51 -48.73 1.48 26.81
CA ILE A 51 -49.63 2.28 25.99
C ILE A 51 -49.96 1.46 24.75
N ALA A 52 -51.24 1.11 24.59
CA ALA A 52 -51.69 0.23 23.52
C ALA A 52 -52.91 0.82 22.81
N ALA A 53 -52.94 0.69 21.48
CA ALA A 53 -54.16 0.99 20.72
C ALA A 53 -55.32 0.06 21.14
N ASP A 54 -56.55 0.59 21.04
CA ASP A 54 -57.83 -0.11 21.23
C ASP A 54 -58.58 -0.14 19.89
N GLY A 55 -57.91 -0.66 18.85
CA GLY A 55 -58.38 -0.72 17.46
C GLY A 55 -57.36 -1.41 16.55
N ASP A 56 -57.59 -1.36 15.23
CA ASP A 56 -56.67 -1.93 14.24
C ASP A 56 -55.31 -1.21 14.23
N PRO A 57 -54.20 -1.86 13.83
CA PRO A 57 -52.89 -1.23 13.73
C PRO A 57 -52.93 0.07 12.93
N GLY A 58 -52.34 1.13 13.50
CA GLY A 58 -52.29 2.45 12.90
C GLY A 58 -53.55 3.32 13.08
N SER A 59 -54.59 2.80 13.74
CA SER A 59 -55.80 3.56 14.08
C SER A 59 -55.58 4.66 15.11
N VAL A 60 -54.49 4.61 15.88
CA VAL A 60 -54.08 5.61 16.86
C VAL A 60 -52.83 6.31 16.38
N GLU A 61 -52.91 7.62 16.18
CA GLU A 61 -51.81 8.45 15.71
C GLU A 61 -51.40 9.48 16.76
N ILE A 62 -50.14 9.45 17.19
CA ILE A 62 -49.53 10.44 18.09
C ILE A 62 -48.66 11.36 17.24
N CYS A 63 -49.10 12.61 17.08
CA CYS A 63 -48.52 13.58 16.17
C CYS A 63 -48.37 14.94 16.88
N PRO A 64 -47.32 15.13 17.70
CA PRO A 64 -47.04 16.42 18.34
C PRO A 64 -46.89 17.55 17.31
N ARG A 65 -47.27 18.78 17.70
CA ARG A 65 -47.05 19.96 16.84
C ARG A 65 -45.58 20.41 16.80
N ARG A 66 -44.85 20.18 17.90
CA ARG A 66 -43.41 20.45 18.10
C ARG A 66 -42.87 19.47 19.13
N GLY A 67 -41.62 19.03 18.99
CA GLY A 67 -40.98 18.07 19.89
C GLY A 67 -41.12 16.61 19.48
N SER A 68 -40.61 15.73 20.34
CA SER A 68 -40.71 14.27 20.20
C SER A 68 -42.10 13.76 20.59
N ALA A 69 -42.57 12.70 19.92
CA ALA A 69 -43.83 12.05 20.24
C ALA A 69 -43.72 11.32 21.59
N VAL A 70 -42.58 10.67 21.84
CA VAL A 70 -42.29 9.96 23.09
C VAL A 70 -40.88 10.31 23.57
N VAL A 71 -40.78 10.69 24.84
CA VAL A 71 -39.50 10.83 25.57
C VAL A 71 -39.60 9.97 26.83
N LEU A 72 -38.71 8.99 26.97
CA LEU A 72 -38.68 8.12 28.14
C LEU A 72 -37.82 8.73 29.27
N VAL A 73 -38.43 8.90 30.44
CA VAL A 73 -37.74 9.32 31.67
C VAL A 73 -37.82 8.22 32.75
N ALA A 74 -38.72 7.25 32.58
CA ALA A 74 -38.90 6.09 33.46
C ALA A 74 -37.95 4.93 33.09
N ASP A 75 -37.95 3.88 33.91
CA ASP A 75 -37.13 2.69 33.66
C ASP A 75 -37.57 1.88 32.41
N ALA A 76 -38.85 1.94 32.04
CA ALA A 76 -39.36 1.28 30.83
C ALA A 76 -40.72 1.80 30.37
N VAL A 77 -41.00 1.69 29.07
CA VAL A 77 -42.35 1.84 28.48
C VAL A 77 -42.57 0.76 27.43
N MET A 78 -43.80 0.24 27.34
CA MET A 78 -44.25 -0.62 26.25
C MET A 78 -45.23 0.14 25.36
N LEU A 79 -44.97 0.20 24.06
CA LEU A 79 -45.81 0.81 23.04
C LEU A 79 -46.32 -0.29 22.10
N THR A 80 -47.61 -0.33 21.81
CA THR A 80 -48.21 -1.39 20.98
C THR A 80 -49.22 -0.83 19.98
N ASP A 81 -49.04 -1.17 18.70
CA ASP A 81 -49.93 -0.84 17.57
C ASP A 81 -50.17 0.68 17.34
N LEU A 82 -49.21 1.52 17.74
CA LEU A 82 -49.28 2.97 17.63
C LEU A 82 -48.57 3.51 16.38
N THR A 83 -49.14 4.56 15.75
CA THR A 83 -48.45 5.39 14.77
C THR A 83 -47.86 6.63 15.46
N LEU A 84 -46.54 6.78 15.44
CA LEU A 84 -45.80 7.88 16.04
C LEU A 84 -45.21 8.76 14.93
N ARG A 85 -45.47 10.07 14.97
CA ARG A 85 -44.93 11.03 13.99
C ARG A 85 -44.07 12.11 14.64
N GLY A 86 -43.00 12.50 13.96
CA GLY A 86 -42.16 13.63 14.38
C GLY A 86 -42.89 14.97 14.32
N GLY A 87 -42.72 15.80 15.35
CA GLY A 87 -43.25 17.16 15.39
C GLY A 87 -42.20 18.23 15.07
N SER A 88 -40.93 17.87 14.88
CA SER A 88 -39.83 18.81 14.65
C SER A 88 -38.74 18.20 13.79
N GLU A 89 -37.94 19.05 13.14
CA GLU A 89 -36.86 18.63 12.25
C GLU A 89 -35.54 18.36 12.98
N ASP A 90 -35.43 18.82 14.23
CA ASP A 90 -34.18 18.73 15.01
C ASP A 90 -34.23 17.63 16.10
N LEU A 91 -35.36 16.94 16.26
CA LEU A 91 -35.59 16.01 17.36
C LEU A 91 -36.07 14.65 16.87
N PRO A 92 -35.72 13.55 17.57
CA PRO A 92 -36.23 12.22 17.26
C PRO A 92 -37.73 12.12 17.56
N VAL A 93 -38.41 11.18 16.90
CA VAL A 93 -39.82 10.85 17.21
C VAL A 93 -39.91 10.15 18.56
N VAL A 94 -38.99 9.22 18.80
CA VAL A 94 -38.85 8.45 20.03
C VAL A 94 -37.44 8.69 20.58
N ASP A 95 -37.34 9.35 21.73
CA ASP A 95 -36.08 9.55 22.47
C ASP A 95 -36.07 8.63 23.70
N ALA A 96 -35.06 7.78 23.78
CA ALA A 96 -34.73 6.94 24.93
C ALA A 96 -33.39 7.36 25.54
N PRO A 97 -33.35 8.44 26.36
CA PRO A 97 -32.16 8.82 27.11
C PRO A 97 -31.83 7.80 28.20
N ARG A 98 -32.85 7.19 28.83
CA ARG A 98 -32.68 6.23 29.92
C ARG A 98 -33.83 5.23 29.89
N GLY A 99 -33.57 4.02 30.37
CA GLY A 99 -34.58 2.97 30.44
C GLY A 99 -34.87 2.34 29.08
N GLN A 100 -35.75 1.34 29.06
CA GLN A 100 -36.05 0.58 27.85
C GLN A 100 -37.34 1.06 27.17
N VAL A 101 -37.26 1.45 25.91
CA VAL A 101 -38.44 1.63 25.05
C VAL A 101 -38.72 0.34 24.31
N ALA A 102 -39.77 -0.36 24.71
CA ALA A 102 -40.27 -1.53 24.01
C ALA A 102 -41.39 -1.14 23.04
N MET A 103 -41.32 -1.62 21.80
CA MET A 103 -42.27 -1.32 20.73
C MET A 103 -42.66 -2.59 20.00
N ASP A 104 -43.95 -2.79 19.77
CA ASP A 104 -44.51 -3.96 19.08
C ASP A 104 -45.60 -3.52 18.10
N GLY A 105 -45.45 -3.83 16.81
CA GLY A 105 -46.40 -3.44 15.77
C GLY A 105 -46.51 -1.93 15.53
N CYS A 106 -45.53 -1.13 15.98
CA CYS A 106 -45.58 0.32 15.87
C CYS A 106 -45.08 0.83 14.51
N THR A 107 -45.66 1.94 14.04
CA THR A 107 -45.17 2.69 12.87
C THR A 107 -44.56 4.02 13.32
N VAL A 108 -43.30 4.29 12.98
CA VAL A 108 -42.59 5.53 13.30
C VAL A 108 -42.28 6.29 12.01
N VAL A 109 -42.78 7.53 11.91
CA VAL A 109 -42.51 8.41 10.77
C VAL A 109 -41.74 9.63 11.25
N GLY A 110 -40.44 9.64 10.99
CA GLY A 110 -39.50 10.70 11.31
C GLY A 110 -39.58 11.90 10.36
N SER A 111 -39.25 13.05 10.93
CA SER A 111 -39.10 14.33 10.20
C SER A 111 -37.78 15.02 10.51
N GLY A 112 -36.92 14.41 11.34
CA GLY A 112 -35.68 15.02 11.82
C GLY A 112 -34.44 14.19 11.54
N TRP A 113 -33.35 14.47 12.25
CA TRP A 113 -32.06 13.80 12.00
C TRP A 113 -32.05 12.29 12.32
N THR A 114 -32.95 11.81 13.19
CA THR A 114 -33.23 10.37 13.39
C THR A 114 -34.71 10.14 13.75
N ALA A 115 -35.26 8.96 13.49
CA ALA A 115 -36.63 8.61 13.87
C ALA A 115 -36.70 8.08 15.31
N VAL A 116 -35.80 7.14 15.64
CA VAL A 116 -35.69 6.50 16.96
C VAL A 116 -34.26 6.65 17.48
N LEU A 117 -34.11 7.09 18.73
CA LEU A 117 -32.83 7.32 19.36
C LEU A 117 -32.74 6.63 20.72
N ALA A 118 -31.73 5.79 20.91
CA ALA A 118 -31.25 5.40 22.24
C ALA A 118 -29.88 6.03 22.50
N ARG A 119 -29.69 6.55 23.72
CA ARG A 119 -28.46 7.24 24.14
C ARG A 119 -28.29 7.13 25.65
N GLU A 120 -27.13 7.57 26.17
CA GLU A 120 -26.76 7.44 27.59
C GLU A 120 -26.96 5.99 28.11
N SER A 121 -28.00 5.74 28.91
CA SER A 121 -28.33 4.41 29.47
C SER A 121 -29.69 3.88 29.00
N GLY A 122 -30.19 4.41 27.88
CA GLY A 122 -31.43 3.97 27.24
C GLY A 122 -31.22 2.77 26.31
N SER A 123 -32.24 1.96 26.10
CA SER A 123 -32.20 0.83 25.17
C SER A 123 -33.51 0.68 24.39
N LEU A 124 -33.43 0.01 23.24
CA LEU A 124 -34.57 -0.28 22.39
C LEU A 124 -34.90 -1.78 22.44
N ALA A 125 -36.18 -2.11 22.46
CA ALA A 125 -36.69 -3.45 22.22
C ALA A 125 -37.82 -3.36 21.18
N MET A 126 -37.46 -3.34 19.91
CA MET A 126 -38.37 -3.13 18.79
C MET A 126 -38.69 -4.47 18.12
N ARG A 127 -39.98 -4.73 17.92
CA ARG A 127 -40.47 -5.93 17.26
C ARG A 127 -41.56 -5.58 16.24
N ASP A 128 -41.48 -6.18 15.06
CA ASP A 128 -42.53 -6.08 14.02
C ASP A 128 -42.91 -4.61 13.72
N CYS A 129 -41.95 -3.68 13.84
CA CYS A 129 -42.14 -2.24 13.69
C CYS A 129 -41.77 -1.77 12.28
N ARG A 130 -42.40 -0.68 11.83
CA ARG A 130 -42.07 0.01 10.58
C ARG A 130 -41.50 1.39 10.89
N VAL A 131 -40.31 1.70 10.38
CA VAL A 131 -39.63 2.98 10.59
C VAL A 131 -39.33 3.64 9.25
N SER A 132 -39.64 4.93 9.13
CA SER A 132 -39.26 5.73 7.97
C SER A 132 -38.84 7.13 8.39
N ASN A 133 -37.79 7.68 7.77
CA ASN A 133 -37.32 9.03 8.05
C ASN A 133 -36.59 9.66 6.86
N PRO A 134 -37.30 10.28 5.91
CA PRO A 134 -36.70 10.80 4.67
C PRO A 134 -35.64 11.89 4.85
N LYS A 135 -35.55 12.51 6.04
CA LYS A 135 -34.60 13.60 6.35
C LYS A 135 -33.36 13.15 7.11
N GLY A 136 -33.34 11.92 7.64
CA GLY A 136 -32.25 11.47 8.52
C GLY A 136 -32.21 9.95 8.69
N ALA A 137 -31.67 9.50 9.82
CA ALA A 137 -31.51 8.08 10.10
C ALA A 137 -32.83 7.43 10.54
N GLY A 138 -32.96 6.13 10.32
CA GLY A 138 -34.10 5.36 10.83
C GLY A 138 -33.99 5.17 12.35
N VAL A 139 -33.01 4.36 12.75
CA VAL A 139 -32.71 4.06 14.16
C VAL A 139 -31.25 4.39 14.45
N VAL A 140 -31.01 5.10 15.55
CA VAL A 140 -29.67 5.39 16.06
C VAL A 140 -29.58 4.86 17.48
N ASP A 141 -28.69 3.91 17.70
CA ASP A 141 -28.36 3.40 19.03
C ASP A 141 -26.95 3.86 19.40
N ALA A 142 -26.88 4.89 20.26
CA ALA A 142 -25.65 5.43 20.81
C ALA A 142 -25.48 5.06 22.29
N ALA A 143 -26.24 4.08 22.78
CA ALA A 143 -26.16 3.63 24.16
C ALA A 143 -25.32 2.36 24.28
N SER A 144 -24.57 2.23 25.38
CA SER A 144 -23.81 1.02 25.69
C SER A 144 -24.68 -0.13 26.23
N THR A 145 -25.93 0.17 26.58
CA THR A 145 -26.94 -0.83 26.96
C THR A 145 -27.48 -1.54 25.74
N GLY A 146 -27.60 -2.87 25.82
CA GLY A 146 -27.98 -3.68 24.67
C GLY A 146 -29.38 -3.37 24.16
N SER A 147 -29.49 -3.09 22.86
CA SER A 147 -30.76 -2.91 22.15
C SER A 147 -31.04 -4.09 21.22
N VAL A 148 -32.33 -4.37 21.00
CA VAL A 148 -32.80 -5.42 20.08
C VAL A 148 -33.80 -4.82 19.10
N ILE A 149 -33.56 -5.05 17.81
CA ILE A 149 -34.42 -4.65 16.69
C ILE A 149 -34.71 -5.93 15.90
N GLU A 150 -35.93 -6.43 15.98
CA GLU A 150 -36.33 -7.74 15.45
C GLU A 150 -37.53 -7.63 14.52
N GLY A 151 -37.51 -8.29 13.36
CA GLY A 151 -38.67 -8.34 12.45
C GLY A 151 -39.10 -6.99 11.88
N CYS A 152 -38.23 -5.97 11.92
CA CYS A 152 -38.57 -4.60 11.59
C CYS A 152 -38.32 -4.27 10.10
N LEU A 153 -39.15 -3.38 9.56
CA LEU A 153 -38.94 -2.75 8.25
C LEU A 153 -38.46 -1.31 8.46
N VAL A 154 -37.23 -1.02 8.06
CA VAL A 154 -36.70 0.36 8.02
C VAL A 154 -36.56 0.78 6.57
N GLU A 155 -37.23 1.86 6.17
CA GLU A 155 -37.25 2.27 4.77
C GLU A 155 -37.32 3.79 4.54
N ASN A 156 -36.87 4.22 3.36
CA ASN A 156 -36.90 5.62 2.93
C ASN A 156 -36.19 6.53 3.94
N THR A 157 -34.93 6.22 4.26
CA THR A 157 -34.12 7.02 5.19
C THR A 157 -33.25 8.04 4.46
N GLY A 158 -33.18 9.26 4.99
CA GLY A 158 -32.36 10.35 4.44
C GLY A 158 -30.85 10.16 4.67
N THR A 159 -30.49 9.32 5.63
CA THR A 159 -29.11 8.83 5.83
C THR A 159 -29.15 7.31 6.01
N SER A 160 -28.72 6.77 7.15
CA SER A 160 -28.59 5.33 7.37
C SER A 160 -29.85 4.71 7.98
N SER A 161 -30.16 3.46 7.62
CA SER A 161 -31.31 2.76 8.21
C SER A 161 -31.09 2.46 9.69
N VAL A 162 -29.95 1.85 10.04
CA VAL A 162 -29.53 1.62 11.44
C VAL A 162 -28.11 2.13 11.64
N VAL A 163 -27.91 2.89 12.70
CA VAL A 163 -26.59 3.35 13.17
C VAL A 163 -26.31 2.73 14.54
N ILE A 164 -25.24 1.95 14.62
CA ILE A 164 -24.68 1.39 15.85
C ILE A 164 -23.50 2.29 16.23
N GLY A 165 -23.74 3.15 17.21
CA GLY A 165 -22.76 4.12 17.69
C GLY A 165 -21.62 3.49 18.47
N GLU A 166 -20.67 4.34 18.87
CA GLU A 166 -19.52 3.94 19.68
C GLU A 166 -19.96 3.21 20.97
N ASP A 167 -19.27 2.13 21.32
CA ASP A 167 -19.57 1.22 22.44
C ASP A 167 -20.96 0.56 22.43
N ALA A 168 -21.79 0.79 21.39
CA ALA A 168 -23.14 0.25 21.36
C ALA A 168 -23.18 -1.26 21.10
N ARG A 169 -24.19 -1.91 21.68
CA ARG A 169 -24.42 -3.36 21.62
C ARG A 169 -25.80 -3.66 21.06
N THR A 170 -25.98 -3.39 19.78
CA THR A 170 -27.27 -3.54 19.11
C THR A 170 -27.37 -4.88 18.40
N THR A 171 -28.44 -5.64 18.64
CA THR A 171 -28.82 -6.80 17.84
C THR A 171 -29.89 -6.39 16.83
N VAL A 172 -29.62 -6.58 15.55
CA VAL A 172 -30.56 -6.37 14.44
C VAL A 172 -30.81 -7.74 13.82
N ARG A 173 -32.04 -8.24 13.92
CA ARG A 173 -32.41 -9.60 13.50
C ARG A 173 -33.65 -9.61 12.62
N ASP A 174 -33.69 -10.47 11.60
CA ASP A 174 -34.88 -10.69 10.77
C ASP A 174 -35.46 -9.39 10.19
N CYS A 175 -34.60 -8.39 9.94
CA CYS A 175 -35.01 -7.05 9.52
C CYS A 175 -34.85 -6.86 8.01
N ARG A 176 -35.71 -6.00 7.44
CA ARG A 176 -35.57 -5.49 6.06
C ARG A 176 -35.19 -4.03 6.10
N LEU A 177 -34.03 -3.69 5.55
CA LEU A 177 -33.48 -2.34 5.52
C LEU A 177 -33.35 -1.91 4.05
N ARG A 178 -34.18 -0.96 3.59
CA ARG A 178 -34.21 -0.59 2.16
C ARG A 178 -34.32 0.90 1.90
N ASP A 179 -33.97 1.33 0.70
CA ASP A 179 -34.15 2.71 0.23
C ASP A 179 -33.45 3.74 1.15
N ALA A 180 -32.20 3.46 1.53
CA ALA A 180 -31.41 4.33 2.38
C ALA A 180 -30.50 5.24 1.54
N ARG A 181 -30.58 6.56 1.74
CA ARG A 181 -29.70 7.53 1.05
C ARG A 181 -28.24 7.54 1.55
N ALA A 182 -27.92 6.72 2.55
CA ALA A 182 -26.56 6.39 2.95
C ALA A 182 -26.42 4.86 3.09
N ASN A 183 -26.25 4.35 4.30
CA ASN A 183 -25.96 2.94 4.57
C ASN A 183 -27.23 2.19 5.04
N GLY A 184 -27.30 0.89 4.82
CA GLY A 184 -28.27 0.04 5.53
C GLY A 184 -27.89 -0.05 7.01
N VAL A 185 -26.66 -0.47 7.28
CA VAL A 185 -26.08 -0.51 8.62
C VAL A 185 -24.76 0.26 8.64
N LEU A 186 -24.61 1.16 9.60
CA LEU A 186 -23.35 1.82 9.93
C LEU A 186 -22.95 1.46 11.36
N ALA A 187 -21.79 0.84 11.55
CA ALA A 187 -21.21 0.60 12.86
C ALA A 187 -19.85 1.31 12.96
N SER A 188 -19.66 2.11 14.01
CA SER A 188 -18.46 2.95 14.17
C SER A 188 -17.81 2.81 15.54
N GLY A 189 -16.57 3.30 15.65
CA GLY A 189 -15.82 3.28 16.91
C GLY A 189 -15.57 1.85 17.38
N THR A 190 -15.91 1.55 18.62
CA THR A 190 -15.72 0.25 19.30
C THR A 190 -16.96 -0.64 19.30
N ALA A 191 -17.97 -0.31 18.48
CA ALA A 191 -19.27 -1.00 18.43
C ALA A 191 -19.14 -2.53 18.40
N GLN A 192 -20.00 -3.21 19.16
CA GLN A 192 -20.07 -4.67 19.31
C GLN A 192 -21.47 -5.18 18.94
N GLY A 193 -21.95 -4.80 17.75
CA GLY A 193 -23.27 -5.18 17.26
C GLY A 193 -23.35 -6.62 16.75
N LEU A 194 -24.58 -7.11 16.57
CA LEU A 194 -24.89 -8.34 15.83
C LEU A 194 -25.97 -8.01 14.81
N VAL A 195 -25.68 -8.20 13.52
CA VAL A 195 -26.67 -8.13 12.43
C VAL A 195 -26.84 -9.53 11.90
N GLU A 196 -28.05 -10.09 12.02
CA GLU A 196 -28.30 -11.46 11.58
C GLU A 196 -29.62 -11.64 10.84
N ASP A 197 -29.63 -12.54 9.86
CA ASP A 197 -30.84 -12.90 9.09
C ASP A 197 -31.55 -11.68 8.47
N CYS A 198 -30.77 -10.67 8.07
CA CYS A 198 -31.28 -9.41 7.53
C CYS A 198 -31.22 -9.37 6.00
N ASP A 199 -32.07 -8.52 5.41
CA ASP A 199 -32.13 -8.21 3.99
C ASP A 199 -31.91 -6.71 3.80
N ILE A 200 -30.83 -6.32 3.10
CA ILE A 200 -30.41 -4.93 2.93
C ILE A 200 -30.35 -4.59 1.44
N SER A 201 -31.06 -3.56 1.00
CA SER A 201 -31.12 -3.22 -0.42
C SER A 201 -31.28 -1.73 -0.73
N ALA A 202 -31.00 -1.36 -1.99
CA ALA A 202 -31.19 -0.01 -2.53
C ALA A 202 -30.56 1.10 -1.64
N THR A 203 -29.24 0.99 -1.42
CA THR A 203 -28.47 1.97 -0.63
C THR A 203 -27.56 2.82 -1.53
N ASP A 204 -27.52 4.14 -1.29
CA ASP A 204 -26.67 5.05 -2.08
C ASP A 204 -25.17 4.92 -1.71
N LYS A 205 -24.87 4.64 -0.43
CA LYS A 205 -23.53 4.36 0.09
C LYS A 205 -23.37 2.85 0.39
N PRO A 206 -22.22 2.36 0.91
CA PRO A 206 -22.07 0.94 1.21
C PRO A 206 -23.21 0.42 2.08
N ALA A 207 -23.78 -0.73 1.73
CA ALA A 207 -24.94 -1.29 2.42
C ALA A 207 -24.63 -1.55 3.89
N ILE A 208 -23.43 -2.08 4.16
CA ILE A 208 -22.86 -2.24 5.49
C ILE A 208 -21.53 -1.49 5.53
N ALA A 209 -21.39 -0.54 6.44
CA ALA A 209 -20.14 0.17 6.72
C ALA A 209 -19.67 -0.13 8.15
N LEU A 210 -18.47 -0.68 8.27
CA LEU A 210 -17.82 -1.04 9.53
C LEU A 210 -16.54 -0.21 9.66
N GLU A 211 -16.56 0.74 10.60
CA GLU A 211 -15.51 1.76 10.74
C GLU A 211 -14.88 1.74 12.14
N GLY A 212 -13.67 2.28 12.27
CA GLY A 212 -12.95 2.35 13.54
C GLY A 212 -12.38 1.01 13.99
N SER A 213 -12.70 0.60 15.22
CA SER A 213 -12.29 -0.67 15.82
C SER A 213 -13.50 -1.58 16.06
N SER A 214 -14.53 -1.49 15.20
CA SER A 214 -15.77 -2.22 15.41
C SER A 214 -15.54 -3.72 15.36
N GLY A 215 -16.10 -4.43 16.35
CA GLY A 215 -16.20 -5.88 16.41
C GLY A 215 -17.57 -6.40 16.00
N THR A 216 -18.37 -5.59 15.29
CA THR A 216 -19.73 -5.96 14.88
C THR A 216 -19.71 -7.21 14.03
N ARG A 217 -20.59 -8.17 14.36
CA ARG A 217 -20.72 -9.45 13.64
C ARG A 217 -21.89 -9.39 12.67
N ILE A 218 -21.67 -9.84 11.44
CA ILE A 218 -22.72 -9.94 10.41
C ILE A 218 -22.91 -11.41 10.06
N VAL A 219 -24.13 -11.93 10.17
CA VAL A 219 -24.41 -13.36 10.04
C VAL A 219 -25.62 -13.57 9.12
N ARG A 220 -25.55 -14.51 8.18
CA ARG A 220 -26.70 -14.91 7.31
C ARG A 220 -27.46 -13.73 6.69
N THR A 221 -26.75 -12.68 6.31
CA THR A 221 -27.35 -11.43 5.82
C THR A 221 -27.20 -11.33 4.30
N THR A 222 -28.27 -10.93 3.62
CA THR A 222 -28.27 -10.70 2.17
C THR A 222 -28.23 -9.20 1.89
N VAL A 223 -27.32 -8.80 1.00
CA VAL A 223 -27.17 -7.43 0.51
C VAL A 223 -27.38 -7.46 -1.01
N HIS A 224 -28.26 -6.62 -1.54
CA HIS A 224 -28.49 -6.58 -3.00
C HIS A 224 -28.89 -5.20 -3.54
N ASP A 225 -28.63 -4.95 -4.83
CA ASP A 225 -28.97 -3.70 -5.51
C ASP A 225 -28.33 -2.45 -4.86
N THR A 226 -27.03 -2.50 -4.53
CA THR A 226 -26.32 -1.42 -3.83
C THR A 226 -25.11 -0.88 -4.59
N SER A 227 -24.56 0.26 -4.14
CA SER A 227 -23.31 0.78 -4.69
C SER A 227 -22.11 -0.10 -4.31
N VAL A 228 -21.88 -0.26 -3.01
CA VAL A 228 -20.91 -1.19 -2.43
C VAL A 228 -21.68 -2.11 -1.48
N GLY A 229 -21.33 -3.39 -1.43
CA GLY A 229 -21.98 -4.33 -0.52
C GLY A 229 -21.54 -4.09 0.92
N VAL A 230 -20.29 -4.44 1.22
CA VAL A 230 -19.68 -4.28 2.55
C VAL A 230 -18.41 -3.46 2.43
N TYR A 231 -18.29 -2.42 3.25
CA TYR A 231 -17.10 -1.60 3.39
C TYR A 231 -16.54 -1.73 4.81
N ILE A 232 -15.29 -2.17 4.91
CA ILE A 232 -14.58 -2.36 6.19
C ILE A 232 -13.31 -1.50 6.12
N THR A 233 -13.20 -0.54 7.02
CA THR A 233 -12.07 0.40 7.09
C THR A 233 -11.54 0.46 8.52
N SER A 234 -10.38 1.12 8.68
CA SER A 234 -9.64 1.29 9.91
C SER A 234 -9.17 -0.06 10.46
N SER A 235 -8.56 -0.09 11.64
CA SER A 235 -8.13 -1.33 12.31
C SER A 235 -9.29 -2.18 12.87
N SER A 236 -10.41 -2.24 12.15
CA SER A 236 -11.60 -3.01 12.52
C SER A 236 -11.37 -4.49 12.30
N ARG A 237 -11.95 -5.31 13.20
CA ARG A 237 -11.82 -6.77 13.21
C ARG A 237 -13.19 -7.46 13.29
N PRO A 238 -14.13 -7.14 12.37
CA PRO A 238 -15.45 -7.75 12.39
C PRO A 238 -15.41 -9.21 11.90
N VAL A 239 -16.47 -9.96 12.23
CA VAL A 239 -16.69 -11.32 11.73
C VAL A 239 -17.90 -11.32 10.81
N LEU A 240 -17.75 -11.79 9.58
CA LEU A 240 -18.82 -11.99 8.63
C LEU A 240 -18.97 -13.49 8.35
N GLU A 241 -20.17 -14.02 8.55
CA GLU A 241 -20.49 -15.43 8.38
C GLU A 241 -21.72 -15.59 7.47
N GLN A 242 -21.59 -16.35 6.38
CA GLN A 242 -22.69 -16.62 5.46
C GLN A 242 -23.35 -15.36 4.88
N VAL A 243 -22.55 -14.32 4.62
CA VAL A 243 -23.02 -13.06 4.03
C VAL A 243 -23.04 -13.19 2.51
N THR A 244 -24.17 -12.84 1.88
CA THR A 244 -24.34 -12.87 0.42
C THR A 244 -24.52 -11.46 -0.12
N VAL A 245 -23.68 -11.03 -1.05
CA VAL A 245 -23.72 -9.72 -1.71
C VAL A 245 -24.03 -9.89 -3.20
N LEU A 246 -25.06 -9.23 -3.70
CA LEU A 246 -25.56 -9.41 -5.07
C LEU A 246 -25.73 -8.06 -5.78
N ASP A 247 -25.57 -8.06 -7.11
CA ASP A 247 -26.03 -6.97 -7.98
C ASP A 247 -25.48 -5.57 -7.60
N THR A 248 -24.18 -5.48 -7.30
CA THR A 248 -23.53 -4.22 -6.90
C THR A 248 -23.02 -3.42 -8.09
N THR A 249 -23.06 -2.08 -8.01
CA THR A 249 -22.49 -1.20 -9.04
C THR A 249 -20.99 -0.93 -8.87
N GLY A 250 -20.44 -1.15 -7.68
CA GLY A 250 -19.03 -1.14 -7.32
C GLY A 250 -18.60 -2.48 -6.71
N PRO A 251 -17.57 -2.49 -5.83
CA PRO A 251 -17.10 -3.71 -5.19
C PRO A 251 -18.16 -4.39 -4.31
N GLY A 252 -18.14 -5.72 -4.27
CA GLY A 252 -18.97 -6.52 -3.37
C GLY A 252 -18.53 -6.34 -1.92
N ILE A 253 -17.26 -6.65 -1.64
CA ILE A 253 -16.62 -6.48 -0.33
C ILE A 253 -15.33 -5.68 -0.52
N MET A 254 -15.15 -4.62 0.27
CA MET A 254 -13.99 -3.74 0.21
C MET A 254 -13.33 -3.57 1.58
N LEU A 255 -12.02 -3.83 1.65
CA LEU A 255 -11.17 -3.65 2.82
C LEU A 255 -10.18 -2.50 2.58
N ALA A 256 -10.12 -1.55 3.50
CA ALA A 256 -9.29 -0.35 3.43
C ALA A 256 -8.68 0.02 4.79
N ASP A 257 -7.73 0.94 4.81
CA ASP A 257 -7.14 1.53 6.02
C ASP A 257 -6.71 0.51 7.11
N SER A 258 -5.95 -0.52 6.73
CA SER A 258 -5.44 -1.55 7.67
C SER A 258 -6.52 -2.39 8.37
N ALA A 259 -7.64 -2.66 7.69
CA ALA A 259 -8.68 -3.57 8.15
C ALA A 259 -8.18 -5.01 8.30
N ASP A 260 -8.76 -5.77 9.24
CA ASP A 260 -8.33 -7.14 9.54
C ASP A 260 -9.52 -8.03 9.95
N PRO A 261 -10.50 -8.25 9.04
CA PRO A 261 -11.72 -9.00 9.33
C PRO A 261 -11.55 -10.52 9.18
N GLU A 262 -12.52 -11.26 9.72
CA GLU A 262 -12.72 -12.68 9.46
C GLU A 262 -13.98 -12.90 8.62
N LEU A 263 -13.86 -13.56 7.48
CA LEU A 263 -14.96 -13.89 6.58
C LEU A 263 -15.06 -15.41 6.40
N VAL A 264 -16.24 -15.97 6.66
CA VAL A 264 -16.51 -17.41 6.58
C VAL A 264 -17.75 -17.68 5.73
N SER A 265 -17.58 -18.47 4.67
CA SER A 265 -18.66 -18.85 3.75
C SER A 265 -19.41 -17.66 3.14
N CYS A 266 -18.70 -16.57 2.87
CA CYS A 266 -19.28 -15.38 2.24
C CYS A 266 -19.29 -15.50 0.71
N ARG A 267 -20.31 -14.94 0.07
CA ARG A 267 -20.47 -14.98 -1.38
C ARG A 267 -20.72 -13.59 -1.96
N THR A 268 -20.09 -13.28 -3.08
CA THR A 268 -20.48 -12.14 -3.92
C THR A 268 -20.87 -12.64 -5.30
N ALA A 269 -21.96 -12.13 -5.89
CA ALA A 269 -22.34 -12.46 -7.26
C ALA A 269 -22.84 -11.25 -8.05
N ARG A 270 -22.57 -11.23 -9.37
CA ARG A 270 -23.04 -10.19 -10.32
C ARG A 270 -22.59 -8.78 -9.91
N THR A 271 -21.31 -8.62 -9.58
CA THR A 271 -20.73 -7.33 -9.20
C THR A 271 -20.20 -6.59 -10.43
N LYS A 272 -20.51 -5.30 -10.59
CA LYS A 272 -19.89 -4.47 -11.64
C LYS A 272 -18.43 -4.12 -11.29
N GLY A 273 -18.09 -4.00 -10.01
CA GLY A 273 -16.72 -3.94 -9.52
C GLY A 273 -16.16 -5.31 -9.13
N SER A 274 -15.05 -5.30 -8.38
CA SER A 274 -14.47 -6.54 -7.83
C SER A 274 -15.40 -7.23 -6.84
N GLY A 275 -15.38 -8.56 -6.80
CA GLY A 275 -16.05 -9.30 -5.73
C GLY A 275 -15.43 -8.98 -4.37
N LEU A 276 -14.10 -9.02 -4.32
CA LEU A 276 -13.28 -8.61 -3.18
C LEU A 276 -12.20 -7.61 -3.62
N ALA A 277 -12.14 -6.46 -2.96
CA ALA A 277 -11.07 -5.48 -3.09
C ALA A 277 -10.36 -5.28 -1.75
N VAL A 278 -9.05 -5.48 -1.70
CA VAL A 278 -8.21 -5.29 -0.51
C VAL A 278 -7.12 -4.25 -0.82
N THR A 279 -7.06 -3.19 -0.04
CA THR A 279 -6.17 -2.05 -0.25
C THR A 279 -5.60 -1.51 1.07
N GLU A 280 -4.62 -0.60 0.99
CA GLU A 280 -4.11 0.20 2.11
C GLU A 280 -3.62 -0.63 3.30
N ARG A 281 -2.73 -1.60 3.02
CA ARG A 281 -2.13 -2.49 4.03
C ARG A 281 -3.15 -3.29 4.84
N SER A 282 -4.37 -3.43 4.34
CA SER A 282 -5.37 -4.30 4.93
C SER A 282 -4.94 -5.77 4.88
N ARG A 283 -5.33 -6.47 5.92
CA ARG A 283 -5.23 -7.92 6.11
C ARG A 283 -6.64 -8.51 6.11
N GLY A 284 -6.76 -9.76 6.52
CA GLY A 284 -8.03 -10.43 6.72
C GLY A 284 -7.90 -11.92 6.44
N THR A 285 -8.78 -12.70 7.07
CA THR A 285 -8.85 -14.16 6.87
C THR A 285 -10.16 -14.52 6.17
N PHE A 286 -10.06 -15.17 5.03
CA PHE A 286 -11.21 -15.59 4.22
C PHE A 286 -11.24 -17.11 4.14
N ARG A 287 -12.36 -17.73 4.53
CA ARG A 287 -12.54 -19.18 4.53
C ARG A 287 -13.80 -19.55 3.75
N ASP A 288 -13.65 -20.43 2.78
CA ASP A 288 -14.75 -20.99 1.99
C ASP A 288 -15.61 -19.92 1.27
N CYS A 289 -14.97 -18.84 0.80
CA CYS A 289 -15.65 -17.72 0.14
C CYS A 289 -15.78 -17.91 -1.38
N GLU A 290 -16.84 -17.39 -1.98
CA GLU A 290 -17.10 -17.49 -3.43
C GLU A 290 -17.31 -16.10 -4.07
N PHE A 291 -16.63 -15.86 -5.19
CA PHE A 291 -16.72 -14.63 -5.98
C PHE A 291 -17.13 -14.96 -7.42
N ASP A 292 -18.39 -14.67 -7.76
CA ASP A 292 -19.07 -15.18 -8.95
C ASP A 292 -19.50 -14.02 -9.87
N GLN A 293 -19.33 -14.15 -11.19
CA GLN A 293 -19.83 -13.18 -12.18
C GLN A 293 -19.41 -11.72 -11.92
N ALA A 294 -18.15 -11.49 -11.53
CA ALA A 294 -17.60 -10.14 -11.40
C ALA A 294 -17.22 -9.56 -12.77
N ALA A 295 -17.59 -8.30 -13.05
CA ALA A 295 -17.26 -7.60 -14.30
C ALA A 295 -15.90 -6.89 -14.27
N ALA A 296 -15.31 -6.71 -13.08
CA ALA A 296 -13.92 -6.33 -12.84
C ALA A 296 -13.19 -7.54 -12.19
N PRO A 297 -11.86 -7.48 -11.91
CA PRO A 297 -11.16 -8.60 -11.29
C PRO A 297 -11.89 -9.05 -10.02
N ALA A 298 -12.30 -10.32 -9.98
CA ALA A 298 -13.12 -10.87 -8.90
C ALA A 298 -12.43 -10.73 -7.54
N ILE A 299 -11.10 -10.89 -7.51
CA ILE A 299 -10.26 -10.59 -6.36
C ILE A 299 -9.20 -9.57 -6.80
N ARG A 300 -9.10 -8.45 -6.10
CA ARG A 300 -8.06 -7.44 -6.30
C ARG A 300 -7.35 -7.12 -4.98
N VAL A 301 -6.03 -7.27 -4.94
CA VAL A 301 -5.20 -6.98 -3.76
C VAL A 301 -4.08 -6.02 -4.14
N ILE A 302 -4.01 -4.87 -3.46
CA ILE A 302 -3.05 -3.78 -3.73
C ILE A 302 -2.53 -3.14 -2.42
N GLY A 303 -1.65 -2.16 -2.52
CA GLY A 303 -1.21 -1.31 -1.39
C GLY A 303 -0.49 -2.07 -0.29
N SER A 304 0.40 -3.01 -0.66
CA SER A 304 1.13 -3.89 0.27
C SER A 304 0.22 -4.68 1.22
N SER A 305 -1.01 -4.97 0.80
CA SER A 305 -1.95 -5.80 1.55
C SER A 305 -1.57 -7.27 1.54
N ALA A 306 -1.92 -7.98 2.62
CA ALA A 306 -1.55 -9.38 2.85
C ALA A 306 -2.72 -10.19 3.45
N PRO A 307 -3.82 -10.40 2.70
CA PRO A 307 -4.92 -11.26 3.14
C PRO A 307 -4.56 -12.76 3.00
N THR A 308 -5.18 -13.59 3.84
CA THR A 308 -5.09 -15.06 3.77
C THR A 308 -6.43 -15.63 3.31
N LEU A 309 -6.42 -16.42 2.23
CA LEU A 309 -7.62 -16.97 1.59
C LEU A 309 -7.52 -18.49 1.48
N THR A 310 -8.40 -19.20 2.17
CA THR A 310 -8.46 -20.67 2.17
C THR A 310 -9.80 -21.16 1.59
N GLY A 311 -9.76 -22.11 0.67
CA GLY A 311 -10.96 -22.70 0.06
C GLY A 311 -11.78 -21.70 -0.76
N THR A 312 -11.13 -20.71 -1.37
CA THR A 312 -11.81 -19.65 -2.12
C THR A 312 -12.11 -20.07 -3.56
N ALA A 313 -13.28 -19.69 -4.09
CA ALA A 313 -13.67 -19.94 -5.47
C ALA A 313 -13.94 -18.64 -6.23
N VAL A 314 -13.46 -18.57 -7.47
CA VAL A 314 -13.73 -17.51 -8.45
C VAL A 314 -14.32 -18.13 -9.70
N ARG A 315 -15.50 -17.67 -10.13
CA ARG A 315 -16.25 -18.25 -11.25
C ARG A 315 -16.77 -17.17 -12.20
N ASP A 316 -16.82 -17.49 -13.49
CA ASP A 316 -17.48 -16.69 -14.53
C ASP A 316 -17.06 -15.20 -14.54
N CYS A 317 -15.79 -14.90 -14.26
CA CYS A 317 -15.31 -13.52 -14.22
C CYS A 317 -15.24 -12.92 -15.63
N ALA A 318 -16.01 -11.86 -15.86
CA ALA A 318 -16.17 -11.20 -17.16
C ALA A 318 -15.13 -10.08 -17.41
N ASP A 319 -14.23 -9.84 -16.46
CA ASP A 319 -13.16 -8.86 -16.63
C ASP A 319 -12.25 -9.23 -17.79
N LYS A 320 -11.96 -8.24 -18.64
CA LYS A 320 -11.18 -8.42 -19.87
C LYS A 320 -9.68 -8.53 -19.63
N ASN A 321 -9.22 -8.29 -18.41
CA ASN A 321 -7.81 -8.36 -18.03
C ASN A 321 -7.51 -9.66 -17.28
N CYS A 322 -8.16 -9.87 -16.13
CA CYS A 322 -7.91 -11.04 -15.28
C CYS A 322 -8.99 -11.29 -14.21
N ALA A 323 -9.09 -12.53 -13.73
CA ALA A 323 -9.99 -12.88 -12.62
C ALA A 323 -9.41 -12.56 -11.24
N VAL A 324 -8.11 -12.77 -11.02
CA VAL A 324 -7.40 -12.39 -9.78
C VAL A 324 -6.26 -11.44 -10.13
N LEU A 325 -6.26 -10.24 -9.54
CA LEU A 325 -5.28 -9.19 -9.78
C LEU A 325 -4.50 -8.84 -8.51
N LEU A 326 -3.18 -9.03 -8.55
CA LEU A 326 -2.27 -8.80 -7.43
C LEU A 326 -1.20 -7.77 -7.85
N GLU A 327 -1.16 -6.62 -7.16
CA GLU A 327 -0.33 -5.47 -7.50
C GLU A 327 0.33 -4.85 -6.25
N ASP A 328 1.23 -3.89 -6.44
CA ASP A 328 1.75 -2.94 -5.45
C ASP A 328 2.39 -3.61 -4.22
N GLU A 329 3.34 -4.52 -4.48
CA GLU A 329 4.07 -5.28 -3.44
C GLU A 329 3.13 -6.04 -2.48
N SER A 330 1.91 -6.37 -2.90
CA SER A 330 1.00 -7.20 -2.11
C SER A 330 1.53 -8.62 -1.94
N SER A 331 1.20 -9.24 -0.81
CA SER A 331 1.65 -10.58 -0.42
C SER A 331 0.51 -11.46 0.09
N PRO A 332 -0.57 -11.65 -0.70
CA PRO A 332 -1.67 -12.52 -0.30
C PRO A 332 -1.24 -13.98 -0.29
N GLU A 333 -1.85 -14.74 0.61
CA GLU A 333 -1.69 -16.19 0.70
C GLU A 333 -2.98 -16.88 0.24
N PHE A 334 -2.88 -17.76 -0.75
CA PHE A 334 -3.98 -18.56 -1.26
C PHE A 334 -3.72 -20.03 -0.98
N ASP A 335 -4.70 -20.72 -0.41
CA ASP A 335 -4.68 -22.16 -0.20
C ASP A 335 -5.98 -22.80 -0.71
N GLY A 336 -5.88 -23.62 -1.76
CA GLY A 336 -7.04 -24.26 -2.36
C GLY A 336 -7.93 -23.29 -3.15
N LEU A 337 -7.33 -22.27 -3.78
CA LEU A 337 -8.03 -21.35 -4.69
C LEU A 337 -8.52 -22.09 -5.94
N VAL A 338 -9.80 -21.95 -6.29
CA VAL A 338 -10.36 -22.45 -7.55
C VAL A 338 -10.73 -21.27 -8.43
N VAL A 339 -10.18 -21.22 -9.65
CA VAL A 339 -10.56 -20.25 -10.68
C VAL A 339 -11.11 -21.01 -11.89
N SER A 340 -12.36 -20.75 -12.26
CA SER A 340 -12.98 -21.35 -13.44
C SER A 340 -13.63 -20.31 -14.35
N ASP A 341 -13.48 -20.52 -15.66
CA ASP A 341 -14.19 -19.77 -16.70
C ASP A 341 -13.96 -18.24 -16.64
N ALA A 342 -12.71 -17.84 -16.39
CA ALA A 342 -12.27 -16.45 -16.49
C ALA A 342 -12.24 -16.00 -17.96
N SER A 343 -12.75 -14.80 -18.28
CA SER A 343 -12.81 -14.35 -19.68
C SER A 343 -11.43 -14.03 -20.29
N ALA A 344 -10.45 -13.72 -19.43
CA ALA A 344 -9.08 -13.38 -19.79
C ALA A 344 -8.08 -14.20 -18.96
N VAL A 345 -7.15 -13.56 -18.25
CA VAL A 345 -6.15 -14.26 -17.43
C VAL A 345 -6.77 -14.82 -16.14
N GLY A 346 -6.36 -16.00 -15.69
CA GLY A 346 -6.77 -16.56 -14.40
C GLY A 346 -6.22 -15.75 -13.22
N ILE A 347 -4.90 -15.72 -13.05
CA ILE A 347 -4.21 -14.92 -12.02
C ILE A 347 -3.15 -14.04 -12.69
N ARG A 348 -3.17 -12.73 -12.39
CA ARG A 348 -2.16 -11.77 -12.84
C ARG A 348 -1.41 -11.20 -11.64
N ILE A 349 -0.09 -11.30 -11.67
CA ILE A 349 0.83 -10.81 -10.63
C ILE A 349 1.73 -9.74 -11.26
N ARG A 350 1.74 -8.53 -10.68
CA ARG A 350 2.52 -7.40 -11.20
C ARG A 350 2.98 -6.41 -10.13
N THR A 351 3.78 -5.43 -10.55
CA THR A 351 4.28 -4.33 -9.69
C THR A 351 4.84 -4.83 -8.36
N GLY A 352 5.76 -5.80 -8.44
CA GLY A 352 6.47 -6.34 -7.28
C GLY A 352 5.64 -7.22 -6.34
N ALA A 353 4.37 -7.50 -6.63
CA ALA A 353 3.55 -8.40 -5.82
C ALA A 353 4.19 -9.79 -5.69
N ASN A 354 4.13 -10.38 -4.50
CA ASN A 354 4.79 -11.63 -4.14
C ASN A 354 3.85 -12.58 -3.38
N PRO A 355 2.85 -13.16 -4.05
CA PRO A 355 1.88 -14.05 -3.42
C PRO A 355 2.44 -15.45 -3.17
N LEU A 356 1.85 -16.14 -2.19
CA LEU A 356 1.99 -17.59 -2.03
C LEU A 356 0.70 -18.26 -2.49
N VAL A 357 0.79 -19.12 -3.50
CA VAL A 357 -0.35 -19.84 -4.08
C VAL A 357 -0.13 -21.34 -3.90
N LEU A 358 -0.88 -21.93 -2.98
CA LEU A 358 -0.84 -23.35 -2.65
C LEU A 358 -2.09 -24.06 -3.15
N ARG A 359 -1.91 -25.21 -3.79
CA ARG A 359 -3.02 -26.13 -4.15
C ARG A 359 -4.13 -25.48 -5.01
N ALA A 360 -3.78 -24.47 -5.80
CA ALA A 360 -4.76 -23.79 -6.63
C ALA A 360 -5.14 -24.63 -7.86
N ARG A 361 -6.40 -24.52 -8.30
CA ARG A 361 -6.91 -25.12 -9.54
C ARG A 361 -7.43 -24.03 -10.45
N ILE A 362 -6.78 -23.83 -11.58
CA ILE A 362 -7.14 -22.80 -12.57
C ILE A 362 -7.55 -23.52 -13.84
N SER A 363 -8.79 -23.34 -14.29
CA SER A 363 -9.32 -24.10 -15.43
C SER A 363 -10.12 -23.24 -16.40
N GLY A 364 -9.85 -23.40 -17.69
CA GLY A 364 -10.59 -22.72 -18.76
C GLY A 364 -10.48 -21.18 -18.81
N PRO A 365 -9.37 -20.52 -18.45
CA PRO A 365 -9.24 -19.08 -18.68
C PRO A 365 -9.18 -18.77 -20.18
N GLY A 366 -9.85 -17.72 -20.63
CA GLY A 366 -9.85 -17.29 -22.03
C GLY A 366 -8.49 -16.79 -22.52
N GLY A 367 -7.61 -16.37 -21.60
CA GLY A 367 -6.21 -15.99 -21.84
C GLY A 367 -5.24 -16.92 -21.10
N HIS A 368 -4.24 -16.33 -20.43
CA HIS A 368 -3.25 -17.09 -19.68
C HIS A 368 -3.81 -17.70 -18.39
N GLY A 369 -3.27 -18.85 -17.96
CA GLY A 369 -3.59 -19.41 -16.65
C GLY A 369 -3.09 -18.51 -15.53
N VAL A 370 -1.78 -18.35 -15.46
CA VAL A 370 -1.09 -17.41 -14.58
C VAL A 370 -0.16 -16.54 -15.41
N GLU A 371 -0.18 -15.24 -15.18
CA GLU A 371 0.70 -14.27 -15.82
C GLU A 371 1.46 -13.46 -14.77
N VAL A 372 2.78 -13.44 -14.89
CA VAL A 372 3.69 -12.72 -13.98
C VAL A 372 4.49 -11.70 -14.79
N VAL A 373 4.26 -10.42 -14.52
CA VAL A 373 4.80 -9.29 -15.28
C VAL A 373 5.25 -8.14 -14.37
N GLU A 374 5.93 -7.13 -14.90
CA GLU A 374 6.31 -5.90 -14.20
C GLU A 374 6.96 -6.17 -12.82
N ASP A 375 8.03 -6.98 -12.84
CA ASP A 375 8.77 -7.42 -11.64
C ASP A 375 7.94 -8.17 -10.59
N GLY A 376 6.73 -8.62 -10.95
CA GLY A 376 5.93 -9.53 -10.15
C GLY A 376 6.68 -10.81 -9.81
N ARG A 377 6.42 -11.36 -8.63
CA ARG A 377 7.07 -12.57 -8.11
C ARG A 377 6.00 -13.58 -7.74
N GLY A 378 6.26 -14.38 -6.71
CA GLY A 378 5.30 -15.32 -6.15
C GLY A 378 5.75 -16.77 -6.27
N ARG A 379 5.18 -17.59 -5.40
CA ARG A 379 5.44 -19.02 -5.30
C ARG A 379 4.17 -19.78 -5.61
N LEU A 380 4.24 -20.69 -6.56
CA LEU A 380 3.14 -21.58 -6.93
C LEU A 380 3.53 -23.01 -6.59
N GLU A 381 2.82 -23.63 -5.65
CA GLU A 381 3.11 -24.98 -5.18
C GLU A 381 1.89 -25.88 -5.22
N HIS A 382 2.05 -27.10 -5.74
CA HIS A 382 0.98 -28.10 -5.82
C HIS A 382 -0.25 -27.64 -6.61
N CYS A 383 -0.06 -26.74 -7.58
CA CYS A 383 -1.14 -26.17 -8.37
C CYS A 383 -1.48 -27.05 -9.59
N GLU A 384 -2.69 -26.88 -10.13
CA GLU A 384 -3.13 -27.46 -11.39
C GLU A 384 -3.68 -26.34 -12.28
N ILE A 385 -3.11 -26.19 -13.48
CA ILE A 385 -3.56 -25.23 -14.49
C ILE A 385 -3.90 -26.00 -15.75
N ASP A 386 -5.13 -25.84 -16.24
CA ASP A 386 -5.65 -26.64 -17.35
C ASP A 386 -6.51 -25.81 -18.31
N ARG A 387 -6.51 -26.20 -19.59
CA ARG A 387 -7.35 -25.63 -20.67
C ARG A 387 -7.22 -24.11 -20.82
N ALA A 388 -6.01 -23.55 -20.71
CA ALA A 388 -5.79 -22.12 -20.92
C ALA A 388 -5.90 -21.72 -22.40
N GLY A 389 -6.62 -20.63 -22.68
CA GLY A 389 -6.80 -20.06 -24.01
C GLY A 389 -5.53 -19.41 -24.59
N GLY A 390 -4.57 -19.05 -23.73
CA GLY A 390 -3.19 -18.70 -24.09
C GLY A 390 -2.22 -19.71 -23.49
N ALA A 391 -1.15 -19.22 -22.85
CA ALA A 391 -0.24 -20.04 -22.05
C ALA A 391 -0.76 -20.40 -20.65
N ALA A 392 -0.47 -21.61 -20.15
CA ALA A 392 -0.82 -21.97 -18.78
C ALA A 392 -0.03 -21.13 -17.75
N LEU A 393 1.25 -20.87 -18.04
CA LEU A 393 2.09 -19.95 -17.28
C LEU A 393 2.85 -19.01 -18.22
N ARG A 394 2.67 -17.70 -18.03
CA ARG A 394 3.34 -16.63 -18.78
C ARG A 394 4.21 -15.79 -17.85
N MET A 395 5.45 -15.53 -18.25
CA MET A 395 6.38 -14.65 -17.56
C MET A 395 6.93 -13.61 -18.54
N ALA A 396 6.88 -12.32 -18.23
CA ALA A 396 7.47 -11.27 -19.06
C ALA A 396 7.83 -10.04 -18.21
N SER A 397 8.47 -9.03 -18.81
CA SER A 397 8.70 -7.71 -18.19
C SER A 397 9.27 -7.77 -16.77
N GLY A 398 10.31 -8.59 -16.56
CA GLY A 398 10.96 -8.73 -15.25
C GLY A 398 10.32 -9.74 -14.30
N GLY A 399 9.19 -10.36 -14.64
CA GLY A 399 8.47 -11.30 -13.78
C GLY A 399 9.28 -12.54 -13.39
N ARG A 400 9.25 -12.91 -12.09
CA ARG A 400 10.10 -13.95 -11.48
C ARG A 400 9.36 -14.93 -10.56
N PRO A 401 8.47 -15.79 -11.09
CA PRO A 401 7.82 -16.79 -10.25
C PRO A 401 8.73 -18.00 -9.97
N GLU A 402 8.53 -18.60 -8.80
CA GLU A 402 9.00 -19.94 -8.48
C GLU A 402 7.82 -20.91 -8.54
N VAL A 403 7.95 -21.96 -9.35
CA VAL A 403 6.89 -22.94 -9.56
C VAL A 403 7.39 -24.33 -9.19
N ARG A 404 6.67 -24.96 -8.27
CA ARG A 404 7.06 -26.24 -7.69
C ARG A 404 5.89 -27.23 -7.69
N ASP A 405 6.18 -28.51 -7.94
CA ASP A 405 5.22 -29.62 -7.77
C ASP A 405 3.87 -29.36 -8.49
N THR A 406 3.90 -28.64 -9.62
CA THR A 406 2.72 -28.10 -10.30
C THR A 406 2.45 -28.84 -11.61
N VAL A 407 1.17 -29.03 -11.93
CA VAL A 407 0.70 -29.70 -13.14
C VAL A 407 0.13 -28.65 -14.10
N LEU A 408 0.65 -28.61 -15.32
CA LEU A 408 0.28 -27.65 -16.37
C LEU A 408 -0.18 -28.41 -17.62
N ARG A 409 -1.42 -28.19 -18.06
CA ARG A 409 -2.11 -28.98 -19.07
C ARG A 409 -2.84 -28.14 -20.11
N GLU A 410 -2.94 -28.69 -21.32
CA GLU A 410 -3.87 -28.27 -22.38
C GLU A 410 -3.94 -26.75 -22.68
N ALA A 411 -2.79 -26.10 -22.84
CA ALA A 411 -2.72 -24.71 -23.30
C ALA A 411 -2.85 -24.59 -24.83
N ALA A 412 -3.47 -23.50 -25.31
CA ALA A 412 -3.64 -23.29 -26.75
C ALA A 412 -2.33 -22.88 -27.47
N ASP A 413 -1.52 -22.02 -26.85
CA ASP A 413 -0.33 -21.41 -27.48
C ASP A 413 0.99 -22.07 -27.09
N SER A 414 1.23 -22.23 -25.79
CA SER A 414 2.39 -22.89 -25.20
C SER A 414 2.08 -23.18 -23.75
N THR A 415 2.55 -24.26 -23.15
CA THR A 415 2.18 -24.51 -21.75
C THR A 415 2.89 -23.55 -20.82
N VAL A 416 4.18 -23.29 -21.06
CA VAL A 416 4.96 -22.27 -20.34
C VAL A 416 5.65 -21.37 -21.36
N SER A 417 5.50 -20.05 -21.21
CA SER A 417 6.18 -19.06 -22.06
C SER A 417 6.93 -18.02 -21.22
N VAL A 418 8.23 -17.89 -21.47
CA VAL A 418 9.11 -16.88 -20.88
C VAL A 418 9.49 -15.84 -21.94
N GLY A 419 9.08 -14.61 -21.71
CA GLY A 419 9.21 -13.47 -22.60
C GLY A 419 10.41 -12.61 -22.26
N ALA A 420 10.53 -11.47 -22.93
CA ALA A 420 11.60 -10.50 -22.68
C ALA A 420 11.69 -10.15 -21.19
N ALA A 421 12.91 -10.25 -20.64
CA ALA A 421 13.24 -10.03 -19.23
C ALA A 421 12.51 -10.92 -18.21
N GLY A 422 11.69 -11.88 -18.63
CA GLY A 422 11.07 -12.85 -17.73
C GLY A 422 12.10 -13.86 -17.23
N ILE A 423 12.01 -14.25 -15.95
CA ILE A 423 12.92 -15.23 -15.33
C ILE A 423 12.09 -16.28 -14.59
N GLY A 424 12.03 -17.51 -15.09
CA GLY A 424 11.24 -18.58 -14.50
C GLY A 424 12.07 -19.66 -13.84
N THR A 425 11.60 -20.20 -12.70
CA THR A 425 12.10 -21.45 -12.14
C THR A 425 10.98 -22.48 -12.03
N LEU A 426 11.14 -23.62 -12.69
CA LEU A 426 10.24 -24.77 -12.62
C LEU A 426 10.95 -25.96 -11.97
N ARG A 427 10.33 -26.52 -10.93
CA ARG A 427 10.89 -27.64 -10.18
C ARG A 427 9.85 -28.72 -9.90
N ASP A 428 10.19 -29.97 -10.19
CA ASP A 428 9.32 -31.12 -9.88
C ASP A 428 7.93 -31.01 -10.56
N CYS A 429 7.86 -30.33 -11.73
CA CYS A 429 6.60 -30.05 -12.43
C CYS A 429 6.25 -31.14 -13.47
N ARG A 430 4.98 -31.17 -13.88
CA ARG A 430 4.51 -31.92 -15.04
C ARG A 430 3.84 -31.00 -16.05
N VAL A 431 4.28 -31.10 -17.30
CA VAL A 431 3.84 -30.29 -18.42
C VAL A 431 3.32 -31.23 -19.50
N GLU A 432 2.02 -31.15 -19.77
CA GLU A 432 1.35 -31.97 -20.79
C GLU A 432 0.68 -30.99 -21.76
N THR A 433 0.87 -31.16 -23.07
CA THR A 433 0.30 -30.21 -24.04
C THR A 433 -0.12 -30.92 -25.31
N GLY A 434 -1.30 -30.62 -25.85
CA GLY A 434 -1.80 -31.33 -27.03
C GLY A 434 -1.41 -30.68 -28.36
N ARG A 435 -1.45 -29.35 -28.45
CA ARG A 435 -1.41 -28.62 -29.74
C ARG A 435 -0.16 -27.78 -29.96
N ALA A 436 0.61 -27.49 -28.93
CA ALA A 436 1.69 -26.52 -29.01
C ALA A 436 3.00 -27.02 -28.39
N SER A 437 3.95 -26.11 -28.21
CA SER A 437 5.21 -26.41 -27.53
C SER A 437 5.00 -26.46 -26.01
N GLY A 438 5.71 -27.36 -25.33
CA GLY A 438 5.62 -27.49 -23.87
C GLY A 438 6.18 -26.26 -23.16
N LEU A 439 7.49 -26.05 -23.31
CA LEU A 439 8.22 -24.91 -22.75
C LEU A 439 8.75 -24.02 -23.88
N VAL A 440 8.52 -22.72 -23.82
CA VAL A 440 9.03 -21.73 -24.79
C VAL A 440 9.79 -20.63 -24.06
N VAL A 441 11.02 -20.40 -24.48
CA VAL A 441 11.84 -19.25 -24.04
C VAL A 441 12.04 -18.34 -25.24
N GLU A 442 11.53 -17.12 -25.14
CA GLU A 442 11.61 -16.07 -26.17
C GLU A 442 12.89 -15.22 -25.97
N ASN A 443 13.09 -14.25 -26.85
CA ASN A 443 14.24 -13.36 -26.80
C ASN A 443 14.31 -12.60 -25.46
N GLY A 444 15.44 -12.70 -24.76
CA GLY A 444 15.68 -12.04 -23.48
C GLY A 444 15.03 -12.73 -22.27
N GLY A 445 14.35 -13.86 -22.48
CA GLY A 445 13.80 -14.68 -21.40
C GLY A 445 14.81 -15.68 -20.84
N GLU A 446 14.63 -16.05 -19.58
CA GLU A 446 15.47 -17.02 -18.88
C GLU A 446 14.62 -18.07 -18.15
N LEU A 447 14.92 -19.34 -18.37
CA LEU A 447 14.16 -20.44 -17.76
C LEU A 447 15.08 -21.49 -17.15
N THR A 448 14.95 -21.71 -15.84
CA THR A 448 15.57 -22.82 -15.13
C THR A 448 14.54 -23.90 -14.88
N VAL A 449 14.83 -25.14 -15.30
CA VAL A 449 13.94 -26.29 -15.18
C VAL A 449 14.68 -27.44 -14.52
N LEU A 450 14.11 -27.95 -13.43
CA LEU A 450 14.69 -29.03 -12.62
C LEU A 450 13.68 -30.15 -12.44
N ARG A 451 14.07 -31.40 -12.73
CA ARG A 451 13.26 -32.61 -12.49
C ARG A 451 11.82 -32.50 -13.00
N THR A 452 11.65 -31.93 -14.19
CA THR A 452 10.32 -31.71 -14.79
C THR A 452 10.06 -32.72 -15.90
N HIS A 453 8.82 -33.17 -16.00
CA HIS A 453 8.35 -34.07 -17.05
C HIS A 453 7.54 -33.29 -18.08
N VAL A 454 7.95 -33.35 -19.34
CA VAL A 454 7.28 -32.70 -20.47
C VAL A 454 6.82 -33.78 -21.44
N THR A 455 5.51 -33.90 -21.67
CA THR A 455 4.94 -34.99 -22.46
C THR A 455 3.97 -34.53 -23.55
N ASP A 456 3.92 -35.32 -24.63
CA ASP A 456 2.90 -35.32 -25.69
C ASP A 456 2.74 -34.03 -26.51
N CYS A 457 3.80 -33.22 -26.62
CA CYS A 457 3.70 -31.89 -27.20
C CYS A 457 3.35 -31.85 -28.70
N GLY A 458 2.39 -31.00 -29.09
CA GLY A 458 1.98 -30.82 -30.49
C GLY A 458 3.02 -30.14 -31.40
N ALA A 459 3.99 -29.46 -30.81
CA ALA A 459 5.17 -28.93 -31.49
C ALA A 459 6.45 -29.44 -30.80
N HIS A 460 7.26 -28.56 -30.20
CA HIS A 460 8.50 -28.95 -29.53
C HIS A 460 8.28 -29.21 -28.04
N GLY A 461 9.05 -30.12 -27.43
CA GLY A 461 9.02 -30.30 -25.98
C GLY A 461 9.51 -29.03 -25.28
N VAL A 462 10.71 -28.60 -25.64
CA VAL A 462 11.32 -27.33 -25.22
C VAL A 462 11.79 -26.57 -26.46
N LEU A 463 11.43 -25.30 -26.58
CA LEU A 463 11.89 -24.39 -27.61
C LEU A 463 12.61 -23.20 -26.98
N VAL A 464 13.91 -23.07 -27.23
CA VAL A 464 14.70 -21.90 -26.86
C VAL A 464 14.94 -21.06 -28.11
N SER A 465 14.18 -19.96 -28.22
CA SER A 465 14.25 -19.03 -29.35
C SER A 465 15.51 -18.18 -29.32
N ASN A 466 15.81 -17.50 -30.43
CA ASN A 466 16.97 -16.61 -30.52
C ASN A 466 16.99 -15.56 -29.39
N GLY A 467 18.08 -15.50 -28.63
CA GLY A 467 18.24 -14.59 -27.49
C GLY A 467 17.71 -15.12 -26.15
N GLY A 468 17.08 -16.31 -26.12
CA GLY A 468 16.61 -16.94 -24.89
C GLY A 468 17.70 -17.75 -24.18
N ARG A 469 17.65 -17.79 -22.85
CA ARG A 469 18.55 -18.60 -21.99
C ARG A 469 17.77 -19.71 -21.28
N ALA A 470 18.35 -20.90 -21.19
CA ALA A 470 17.68 -22.00 -20.50
C ALA A 470 18.66 -22.96 -19.81
N ALA A 471 18.29 -23.45 -18.64
CA ALA A 471 19.00 -24.51 -17.94
C ALA A 471 18.04 -25.67 -17.65
N LEU A 472 18.27 -26.83 -18.26
CA LEU A 472 17.47 -28.03 -18.10
C LEU A 472 18.29 -29.09 -17.33
N THR A 473 17.84 -29.46 -16.14
CA THR A 473 18.54 -30.41 -15.28
C THR A 473 17.62 -31.56 -14.87
N ASN A 474 18.05 -32.80 -15.15
CA ASN A 474 17.31 -34.02 -14.80
C ASN A 474 15.86 -34.05 -15.32
N CYS A 475 15.61 -33.45 -16.50
CA CYS A 475 14.27 -33.37 -17.09
C CYS A 475 13.97 -34.59 -17.98
N GLN A 476 12.70 -34.96 -18.09
CA GLN A 476 12.22 -36.02 -18.98
C GLN A 476 11.32 -35.42 -20.05
N ILE A 477 11.65 -35.58 -21.33
CA ILE A 477 10.89 -35.01 -22.44
C ILE A 477 10.52 -36.14 -23.40
N THR A 478 9.21 -36.39 -23.58
CA THR A 478 8.75 -37.53 -24.39
C THR A 478 7.54 -37.22 -25.26
N GLY A 479 7.46 -37.86 -26.44
CA GLY A 479 6.23 -37.87 -27.25
C GLY A 479 5.92 -36.57 -28.01
N SER A 480 6.89 -35.67 -28.19
CA SER A 480 6.69 -34.45 -28.99
C SER A 480 6.56 -34.75 -30.48
N VAL A 481 5.68 -34.03 -31.18
CA VAL A 481 5.51 -34.11 -32.64
C VAL A 481 6.71 -33.48 -33.38
N GLY A 482 7.32 -32.44 -32.81
CA GLY A 482 8.56 -31.84 -33.26
C GLY A 482 9.78 -32.43 -32.55
N ASP A 483 10.84 -31.64 -32.45
CA ASP A 483 12.04 -31.96 -31.67
C ASP A 483 11.73 -31.97 -30.17
N GLY A 484 12.36 -32.86 -29.40
CA GLY A 484 12.27 -32.88 -27.95
C GLY A 484 12.80 -31.60 -27.33
N ILE A 485 14.04 -31.23 -27.65
CA ILE A 485 14.65 -29.94 -27.30
C ILE A 485 15.11 -29.26 -28.60
N ARG A 486 14.59 -28.06 -28.86
CA ARG A 486 14.96 -27.20 -29.98
C ARG A 486 15.71 -25.96 -29.47
N VAL A 487 16.95 -25.79 -29.90
CA VAL A 487 17.79 -24.64 -29.54
C VAL A 487 18.06 -23.80 -30.78
N ASP A 488 17.41 -22.65 -30.86
CA ASP A 488 17.62 -21.61 -31.87
C ASP A 488 18.43 -20.41 -31.34
N SER A 489 18.74 -20.42 -30.05
CA SER A 489 19.50 -19.37 -29.36
C SER A 489 21.00 -19.47 -29.56
N SER A 490 21.66 -18.31 -29.64
CA SER A 490 23.10 -18.14 -29.48
C SER A 490 23.52 -17.88 -28.03
N GLU A 491 22.56 -17.70 -27.11
CA GLU A 491 22.82 -17.48 -25.69
C GLU A 491 23.05 -18.79 -24.93
N GLN A 492 23.37 -18.68 -23.63
CA GLN A 492 23.68 -19.82 -22.79
C GLN A 492 22.48 -20.78 -22.66
N VAL A 493 22.70 -22.03 -23.07
CA VAL A 493 21.74 -23.12 -22.88
C VAL A 493 22.47 -24.33 -22.31
N THR A 494 21.99 -24.86 -21.20
CA THR A 494 22.57 -26.04 -20.53
C THR A 494 21.55 -27.18 -20.48
N VAL A 495 21.97 -28.38 -20.85
CA VAL A 495 21.18 -29.61 -20.76
C VAL A 495 21.99 -30.65 -20.01
N THR A 496 21.61 -30.95 -18.76
CA THR A 496 22.35 -31.86 -17.88
C THR A 496 21.46 -32.98 -17.36
N GLY A 497 21.88 -34.24 -17.51
CA GLY A 497 21.17 -35.41 -16.97
C GLY A 497 19.76 -35.62 -17.52
N CYS A 498 19.46 -35.07 -18.70
CA CYS A 498 18.12 -35.11 -19.28
C CYS A 498 17.88 -36.40 -20.06
N THR A 499 16.63 -36.87 -20.09
CA THR A 499 16.18 -38.01 -20.88
C THR A 499 15.18 -37.54 -21.93
N VAL A 500 15.46 -37.76 -23.21
CA VAL A 500 14.63 -37.27 -24.31
C VAL A 500 14.29 -38.40 -25.28
N ARG A 501 13.02 -38.85 -25.31
CA ARG A 501 12.66 -40.08 -26.03
C ARG A 501 11.35 -40.00 -26.81
N ASP A 502 11.22 -40.91 -27.77
CA ASP A 502 9.97 -41.17 -28.49
C ASP A 502 9.36 -39.93 -29.16
N ASN A 503 10.19 -38.97 -29.57
CA ASN A 503 9.76 -37.77 -30.31
C ASN A 503 9.77 -38.04 -31.83
N ARG A 504 8.85 -37.40 -32.57
CA ARG A 504 8.81 -37.49 -34.05
C ARG A 504 9.86 -36.60 -34.74
N GLY A 505 10.46 -35.67 -34.02
CA GLY A 505 11.67 -34.95 -34.42
C GLY A 505 12.94 -35.58 -33.85
N ALA A 506 13.99 -34.77 -33.67
CA ALA A 506 15.20 -35.17 -32.97
C ALA A 506 15.00 -35.12 -31.45
N GLY A 507 15.88 -35.78 -30.68
CA GLY A 507 15.90 -35.61 -29.23
C GLY A 507 16.38 -34.21 -28.85
N LEU A 508 17.55 -33.80 -29.34
CA LEU A 508 18.02 -32.42 -29.27
C LEU A 508 18.51 -31.96 -30.65
N LYS A 509 18.05 -30.76 -31.05
CA LYS A 509 18.43 -30.12 -32.30
C LYS A 509 18.79 -28.66 -32.08
N GLN A 510 20.02 -28.34 -32.42
CA GLN A 510 20.54 -26.98 -32.50
C GLN A 510 20.43 -26.49 -33.95
N SER A 511 19.79 -25.35 -34.18
CA SER A 511 19.64 -24.83 -35.55
C SER A 511 20.79 -23.93 -36.01
N ARG A 512 21.55 -23.38 -35.06
CA ARG A 512 22.73 -22.54 -35.30
C ARG A 512 23.88 -23.06 -34.46
N ALA A 513 24.99 -23.42 -35.09
CA ALA A 513 26.20 -23.81 -34.37
C ALA A 513 26.63 -22.66 -33.44
N GLY A 514 26.87 -22.97 -32.16
CA GLY A 514 27.34 -21.99 -31.18
C GLY A 514 27.97 -22.70 -29.98
N GLU A 515 29.08 -22.15 -29.48
CA GLU A 515 29.89 -22.71 -28.38
C GLU A 515 29.22 -22.62 -27.00
N ARG A 516 28.02 -22.03 -26.90
CA ARG A 516 27.30 -21.74 -25.65
C ARG A 516 26.18 -22.74 -25.31
N LEU A 517 26.07 -23.83 -26.07
CA LEU A 517 25.22 -24.97 -25.73
C LEU A 517 26.07 -26.04 -25.03
N THR A 518 25.79 -26.30 -23.75
CA THR A 518 26.47 -27.36 -22.98
C THR A 518 25.53 -28.54 -22.80
N VAL A 519 25.98 -29.74 -23.17
CA VAL A 519 25.19 -30.97 -23.09
C VAL A 519 25.98 -32.01 -22.30
N GLU A 520 25.47 -32.42 -21.16
CA GLU A 520 26.08 -33.41 -20.25
C GLU A 520 25.05 -34.49 -19.90
N ASP A 521 25.44 -35.77 -19.96
CA ASP A 521 24.60 -36.91 -19.59
C ASP A 521 23.20 -36.94 -20.25
N LEU A 522 23.10 -36.52 -21.52
CA LEU A 522 21.85 -36.58 -22.29
C LEU A 522 21.56 -38.00 -22.80
N ASN A 523 20.45 -38.59 -22.34
CA ASN A 523 19.95 -39.87 -22.82
C ASN A 523 18.88 -39.66 -23.89
N SER A 524 19.29 -39.63 -25.15
CA SER A 524 18.41 -39.51 -26.32
C SER A 524 18.22 -40.86 -27.02
N ALA A 525 16.98 -41.36 -27.09
CA ALA A 525 16.68 -42.67 -27.68
C ALA A 525 15.24 -42.74 -28.22
N GLY A 526 15.02 -43.52 -29.29
CA GLY A 526 13.67 -43.73 -29.85
C GLY A 526 13.09 -42.54 -30.62
N ASN A 527 13.88 -41.50 -30.89
CA ASN A 527 13.48 -40.33 -31.67
C ASN A 527 13.55 -40.62 -33.18
N ALA A 528 12.65 -40.03 -33.98
CA ALA A 528 12.51 -40.36 -35.40
C ALA A 528 13.54 -39.65 -36.30
N ALA A 529 14.14 -38.55 -35.83
CA ALA A 529 15.28 -37.91 -36.48
C ALA A 529 16.55 -38.03 -35.61
N PRO A 530 17.74 -38.06 -36.22
CA PRO A 530 18.99 -38.03 -35.45
C PRO A 530 19.16 -36.68 -34.77
N ASP A 531 19.81 -36.74 -33.62
CA ASP A 531 20.29 -35.59 -32.86
C ASP A 531 21.31 -34.77 -33.66
N ALA A 532 21.23 -33.44 -33.55
CA ALA A 532 22.12 -32.52 -34.27
C ALA A 532 22.48 -31.31 -33.39
N TRP A 533 23.65 -31.34 -32.76
CA TRP A 533 24.25 -30.23 -32.00
C TRP A 533 25.78 -30.27 -32.08
N GLY A 534 26.45 -29.13 -31.93
CA GLY A 534 27.91 -29.04 -32.03
C GLY A 534 28.45 -29.60 -33.36
N ASP A 535 29.43 -30.50 -33.29
CA ASP A 535 30.13 -31.10 -34.44
C ASP A 535 29.28 -32.03 -35.33
N THR A 536 28.01 -32.27 -34.97
CA THR A 536 27.09 -33.12 -35.75
C THR A 536 26.24 -32.34 -36.78
N LEU A 537 26.48 -31.04 -36.92
CA LEU A 537 25.80 -30.18 -37.90
C LEU A 537 26.36 -30.37 -39.33
N PRO A 538 25.53 -30.53 -40.37
CA PRO A 538 25.99 -30.57 -41.76
C PRO A 538 26.73 -29.27 -42.13
N HIS A 539 27.97 -29.40 -42.61
CA HIS A 539 28.79 -28.29 -43.09
C HIS A 539 28.19 -27.65 -44.34
N ASP A 540 27.33 -26.64 -44.20
CA ASP A 540 26.92 -25.78 -45.33
C ASP A 540 26.38 -24.40 -44.89
N VAL A 541 26.98 -23.77 -43.88
CA VAL A 541 26.80 -22.31 -43.62
C VAL A 541 28.04 -21.74 -42.93
N ALA A 542 29.21 -21.79 -43.57
CA ALA A 542 30.45 -21.24 -43.00
C ALA A 542 31.25 -20.46 -44.05
N ALA A 543 30.81 -19.23 -44.34
CA ALA A 543 31.60 -18.26 -45.10
C ALA A 543 31.24 -16.82 -44.75
N ALA A 544 31.51 -16.38 -43.52
CA ALA A 544 31.84 -14.99 -43.18
C ALA A 544 32.04 -14.83 -41.65
N SER A 545 33.27 -15.07 -41.16
CA SER A 545 33.92 -14.28 -40.08
C SER A 545 35.14 -15.02 -39.54
N ALA A 546 36.21 -15.06 -40.33
CA ALA A 546 37.55 -15.29 -39.79
C ALA A 546 38.16 -13.92 -39.49
N ALA A 547 38.05 -13.48 -38.22
CA ALA A 547 38.99 -12.57 -37.55
C ALA A 547 38.42 -12.17 -36.18
N GLY A 548 39.09 -12.61 -35.09
CA GLY A 548 38.86 -12.07 -33.75
C GLY A 548 38.71 -13.08 -32.63
N GLU A 549 39.64 -14.03 -32.51
CA GLU A 549 39.82 -14.78 -31.27
C GLU A 549 40.12 -13.83 -30.10
N LYS A 550 39.30 -13.90 -29.05
CA LYS A 550 39.73 -14.19 -27.68
C LYS A 550 38.49 -14.40 -26.79
N GLY A 551 38.35 -15.61 -26.28
CA GLY A 551 37.34 -15.96 -25.29
C GLY A 551 37.56 -15.25 -23.96
N THR A 552 36.45 -14.94 -23.30
CA THR A 552 36.43 -14.60 -21.88
C THR A 552 35.46 -15.53 -21.16
N ALA A 553 35.98 -16.71 -20.79
CA ALA A 553 35.68 -17.22 -19.45
C ALA A 553 36.00 -16.11 -18.45
N SER A 554 35.24 -15.96 -17.36
CA SER A 554 35.78 -15.14 -16.26
C SER A 554 37.00 -15.91 -15.70
N PRO A 555 38.25 -15.42 -15.82
CA PRO A 555 39.44 -16.27 -15.70
C PRO A 555 39.96 -16.47 -14.26
N LEU A 556 39.15 -16.19 -13.24
CA LEU A 556 39.64 -15.97 -11.87
C LEU A 556 38.78 -16.76 -10.87
N GLY A 557 39.39 -17.65 -10.06
CA GLY A 557 38.68 -18.35 -8.97
C GLY A 557 38.15 -17.38 -7.89
N PRO A 558 37.27 -17.79 -6.97
CA PRO A 558 36.60 -16.95 -5.96
C PRO A 558 37.54 -16.04 -5.15
N LEU A 559 38.77 -16.51 -4.87
CA LEU A 559 39.79 -15.67 -4.22
C LEU A 559 40.27 -14.54 -5.15
N ALA A 560 40.50 -14.84 -6.41
CA ALA A 560 40.92 -13.85 -7.40
C ALA A 560 39.76 -12.91 -7.78
N GLU A 561 38.52 -13.38 -7.76
CA GLU A 561 37.32 -12.55 -7.86
C GLU A 561 37.21 -11.59 -6.66
N LEU A 562 37.44 -12.05 -5.43
CA LEU A 562 37.53 -11.20 -4.25
C LEU A 562 38.64 -10.13 -4.40
N GLU A 563 39.80 -10.49 -4.94
CA GLU A 563 40.88 -9.53 -5.20
C GLU A 563 40.51 -8.48 -6.23
N SER A 564 39.68 -8.86 -7.22
CA SER A 564 39.21 -7.97 -8.28
C SER A 564 38.16 -6.95 -7.83
N LEU A 565 37.48 -7.18 -6.68
CA LEU A 565 36.52 -6.22 -6.14
C LEU A 565 37.20 -4.87 -5.84
N VAL A 566 36.53 -3.76 -6.12
CA VAL A 566 37.08 -2.43 -5.86
C VAL A 566 37.18 -2.20 -4.34
N GLY A 567 38.33 -1.70 -3.89
CA GLY A 567 38.56 -1.33 -2.49
C GLY A 567 38.65 -2.51 -1.53
N LEU A 568 38.05 -2.35 -0.34
CA LEU A 568 37.93 -3.38 0.71
C LEU A 568 39.27 -3.94 1.20
N ALA A 569 40.33 -3.11 1.24
CA ALA A 569 41.68 -3.57 1.58
C ALA A 569 41.76 -4.32 2.92
N ASP A 570 41.09 -3.80 3.95
CA ASP A 570 41.05 -4.42 5.28
C ASP A 570 40.27 -5.74 5.27
N VAL A 571 39.13 -5.79 4.60
CA VAL A 571 38.32 -7.02 4.45
C VAL A 571 39.11 -8.08 3.68
N LYS A 572 39.77 -7.73 2.57
CA LYS A 572 40.64 -8.63 1.80
C LYS A 572 41.78 -9.17 2.65
N HIS A 573 42.41 -8.31 3.46
CA HIS A 573 43.48 -8.72 4.38
C HIS A 573 42.97 -9.70 5.45
N GLN A 574 41.79 -9.44 6.02
CA GLN A 574 41.16 -10.31 7.01
C GLN A 574 40.73 -11.65 6.42
N VAL A 575 40.14 -11.67 5.23
CA VAL A 575 39.79 -12.90 4.51
C VAL A 575 41.06 -13.71 4.17
N ARG A 576 42.13 -13.08 3.68
CA ARG A 576 43.43 -13.76 3.49
C ARG A 576 43.96 -14.37 4.77
N THR A 577 43.84 -13.66 5.90
CA THR A 577 44.24 -14.18 7.20
C THR A 577 43.43 -15.42 7.59
N LEU A 578 42.12 -15.41 7.35
CA LEU A 578 41.23 -16.56 7.56
C LEU A 578 41.59 -17.75 6.66
N VAL A 579 41.86 -17.49 5.38
CA VAL A 579 42.30 -18.50 4.41
C VAL A 579 43.62 -19.14 4.83
N ASN A 580 44.62 -18.32 5.18
CA ASN A 580 45.94 -18.79 5.62
C ASN A 580 45.85 -19.64 6.90
N LEU A 581 44.99 -19.25 7.85
CA LEU A 581 44.75 -20.01 9.07
C LEU A 581 44.11 -21.38 8.80
N ASN A 582 43.13 -21.43 7.89
CA ASN A 582 42.51 -22.70 7.48
C ASN A 582 43.51 -23.61 6.76
N GLN A 583 44.33 -23.09 5.85
CA GLN A 583 45.39 -23.85 5.18
C GLN A 583 46.44 -24.38 6.17
N LEU A 584 46.84 -23.57 7.16
CA LEU A 584 47.77 -23.99 8.21
C LEU A 584 47.16 -25.09 9.09
N SER A 585 45.87 -24.98 9.42
CA SER A 585 45.10 -25.98 10.17
C SER A 585 45.04 -27.32 9.42
N GLN A 586 44.72 -27.31 8.12
CA GLN A 586 44.73 -28.50 7.27
C GLN A 586 46.12 -29.13 7.17
N ARG A 587 47.17 -28.32 7.01
CA ARG A 587 48.56 -28.81 6.97
C ARG A 587 48.98 -29.47 8.29
N ARG A 588 48.55 -28.93 9.43
CA ARG A 588 48.78 -29.54 10.75
C ARG A 588 48.03 -30.86 10.88
N ALA A 589 46.77 -30.93 10.43
CA ALA A 589 45.98 -32.16 10.43
C ALA A 589 46.62 -33.26 9.54
N GLN A 590 47.08 -32.91 8.34
CA GLN A 590 47.80 -33.83 7.44
C GLN A 590 49.10 -34.37 8.04
N LEU A 591 49.77 -33.57 8.88
CA LEU A 591 50.99 -33.95 9.61
C LEU A 591 50.70 -34.64 10.95
N GLY A 592 49.43 -34.95 11.27
CA GLY A 592 49.04 -35.60 12.53
C GLY A 592 49.26 -34.73 13.78
N MET A 593 49.41 -33.41 13.62
CA MET A 593 49.64 -32.49 14.73
C MET A 593 48.30 -32.03 15.34
N PRO A 594 48.25 -31.73 16.66
CA PRO A 594 47.05 -31.17 17.28
C PRO A 594 46.65 -29.85 16.63
N VAL A 595 45.40 -29.77 16.18
CA VAL A 595 44.80 -28.55 15.61
C VAL A 595 43.96 -27.90 16.71
N PRO A 596 44.23 -26.64 17.08
CA PRO A 596 43.39 -25.94 18.04
C PRO A 596 41.98 -25.74 17.46
N PRO A 597 40.91 -25.94 18.26
CA PRO A 597 39.54 -25.69 17.80
C PRO A 597 39.35 -24.19 17.55
N MET A 598 38.89 -23.83 16.35
CA MET A 598 38.55 -22.45 15.98
C MET A 598 37.08 -22.37 15.57
N SER A 599 36.39 -21.33 16.04
CA SER A 599 35.07 -21.02 15.50
C SER A 599 35.21 -20.49 14.06
N ARG A 600 34.31 -20.92 13.18
CA ARG A 600 34.27 -20.51 11.77
C ARG A 600 33.25 -19.39 11.52
N HIS A 601 32.43 -19.05 12.51
CA HIS A 601 31.36 -18.06 12.38
C HIS A 601 31.91 -16.63 12.49
N LEU A 602 31.37 -15.73 11.67
CA LEU A 602 31.87 -14.37 11.49
C LEU A 602 30.76 -13.34 11.72
N VAL A 603 31.14 -12.13 12.12
CA VAL A 603 30.24 -10.97 12.16
C VAL A 603 30.68 -10.01 11.08
N PHE A 604 29.75 -9.59 10.22
CA PHE A 604 30.01 -8.57 9.20
C PHE A 604 29.36 -7.26 9.65
N SER A 605 30.21 -6.30 10.00
CA SER A 605 29.79 -5.03 10.60
C SER A 605 30.06 -3.89 9.63
N GLY A 606 29.10 -2.98 9.43
CA GLY A 606 29.37 -1.72 8.73
C GLY A 606 28.19 -1.17 7.92
N PRO A 607 28.36 -0.01 7.26
CA PRO A 607 27.30 0.70 6.53
C PRO A 607 26.68 -0.11 5.37
N PRO A 608 25.45 0.20 4.95
CA PRO A 608 24.77 -0.57 3.90
C PRO A 608 25.45 -0.38 2.54
N GLY A 609 25.33 -1.39 1.66
CA GLY A 609 25.88 -1.31 0.30
C GLY A 609 27.40 -1.40 0.17
N THR A 610 28.11 -1.79 1.23
CA THR A 610 29.57 -2.04 1.28
C THR A 610 29.99 -3.42 0.75
N GLY A 611 29.04 -4.23 0.26
CA GLY A 611 29.33 -5.54 -0.35
C GLY A 611 29.39 -6.73 0.61
N LYS A 612 28.83 -6.62 1.83
CA LYS A 612 28.78 -7.70 2.84
C LYS A 612 28.29 -9.05 2.29
N THR A 613 27.11 -9.08 1.67
CA THR A 613 26.53 -10.30 1.09
C THR A 613 27.39 -10.86 -0.05
N THR A 614 27.96 -9.98 -0.88
CA THR A 614 28.87 -10.38 -1.98
C THR A 614 30.13 -11.05 -1.44
N VAL A 615 30.78 -10.46 -0.43
CA VAL A 615 31.96 -11.04 0.21
C VAL A 615 31.63 -12.35 0.93
N ALA A 616 30.44 -12.46 1.55
CA ALA A 616 29.99 -13.70 2.18
C ALA A 616 29.88 -14.86 1.18
N ARG A 617 29.34 -14.59 -0.02
CA ARG A 617 29.26 -15.57 -1.12
C ARG A 617 30.64 -16.03 -1.58
N LEU A 618 31.54 -15.07 -1.84
CA LEU A 618 32.90 -15.37 -2.27
C LEU A 618 33.67 -16.14 -1.21
N TYR A 619 33.53 -15.77 0.07
CA TYR A 619 34.14 -16.48 1.18
C TYR A 619 33.67 -17.94 1.27
N GLY A 620 32.37 -18.20 1.06
CA GLY A 620 31.82 -19.55 0.95
C GLY A 620 32.47 -20.36 -0.18
N GLY A 621 32.59 -19.76 -1.37
CA GLY A 621 33.28 -20.36 -2.52
C GLY A 621 34.76 -20.67 -2.25
N ILE A 622 35.49 -19.74 -1.63
CA ILE A 622 36.90 -19.94 -1.23
C ILE A 622 37.03 -21.13 -0.27
N LEU A 623 36.15 -21.24 0.73
CA LEU A 623 36.18 -22.36 1.68
C LEU A 623 35.82 -23.70 1.03
N ALA A 624 34.95 -23.71 0.02
CA ALA A 624 34.66 -24.92 -0.75
C ALA A 624 35.86 -25.35 -1.60
N GLU A 625 36.56 -24.43 -2.26
CA GLU A 625 37.79 -24.74 -3.02
C GLU A 625 38.90 -25.28 -2.13
N LEU A 626 39.02 -24.76 -0.90
CA LEU A 626 39.97 -25.26 0.08
C LEU A 626 39.55 -26.63 0.68
N GLY A 627 38.37 -27.16 0.32
CA GLY A 627 37.84 -28.41 0.88
C GLY A 627 37.42 -28.31 2.35
N VAL A 628 37.20 -27.08 2.85
CA VAL A 628 36.71 -26.82 4.21
C VAL A 628 35.19 -26.96 4.27
N LEU A 629 34.48 -26.55 3.22
CA LEU A 629 33.04 -26.72 3.03
C LEU A 629 32.76 -27.64 1.84
N ARG A 630 31.58 -28.28 1.83
CA ARG A 630 31.20 -29.23 0.76
C ARG A 630 30.82 -28.54 -0.55
N SER A 631 30.20 -27.37 -0.52
CA SER A 631 29.70 -26.67 -1.72
C SER A 631 29.83 -25.15 -1.68
N GLY A 632 29.90 -24.53 -0.49
CA GLY A 632 30.17 -23.09 -0.36
C GLY A 632 29.04 -22.17 -0.82
N HIS A 633 27.85 -22.70 -1.10
CA HIS A 633 26.67 -21.90 -1.47
C HIS A 633 26.24 -20.98 -0.32
N LEU A 634 25.59 -19.86 -0.65
CA LEU A 634 25.12 -18.87 0.32
C LEU A 634 23.59 -18.96 0.46
N VAL A 635 23.10 -19.10 1.68
CA VAL A 635 21.70 -18.95 2.06
C VAL A 635 21.56 -17.68 2.86
N GLU A 636 20.81 -16.72 2.32
CA GLU A 636 20.58 -15.40 2.93
C GLU A 636 19.20 -15.38 3.60
N VAL A 637 19.14 -14.93 4.86
CA VAL A 637 17.93 -14.93 5.69
C VAL A 637 17.83 -13.66 6.52
N SER A 638 16.60 -13.24 6.82
CA SER A 638 16.27 -12.11 7.67
C SER A 638 15.52 -12.56 8.94
N ARG A 639 15.15 -11.63 9.83
CA ARG A 639 14.26 -11.93 10.96
C ARG A 639 12.96 -12.60 10.53
N ALA A 640 12.36 -12.15 9.43
CA ALA A 640 11.10 -12.70 8.94
C ALA A 640 11.24 -14.18 8.56
N ASP A 641 12.42 -14.60 8.11
CA ASP A 641 12.70 -15.98 7.68
C ASP A 641 13.02 -16.89 8.85
N LEU A 642 13.53 -16.37 9.96
CA LEU A 642 13.91 -17.16 11.13
C LEU A 642 12.81 -17.25 12.20
N VAL A 643 11.97 -16.22 12.32
CA VAL A 643 10.97 -16.09 13.39
C VAL A 643 9.57 -16.42 12.87
N ALA A 644 8.85 -17.31 13.56
CA ALA A 644 7.46 -17.65 13.25
C ALA A 644 6.48 -16.86 14.13
N GLN A 645 5.24 -16.69 13.66
CA GLN A 645 4.18 -16.01 14.40
C GLN A 645 3.40 -16.96 15.35
N VAL A 646 3.79 -18.23 15.42
CA VAL A 646 3.13 -19.29 16.20
C VAL A 646 4.13 -19.91 17.20
N ILE A 647 3.68 -20.18 18.43
CA ILE A 647 4.47 -20.80 19.49
C ILE A 647 5.05 -22.16 19.03
N GLY A 648 6.38 -22.31 19.12
CA GLY A 648 7.12 -23.50 18.68
C GLY A 648 7.43 -23.56 17.18
N GLY A 649 6.90 -22.63 16.38
CA GLY A 649 7.19 -22.56 14.94
C GLY A 649 8.57 -21.96 14.63
N THR A 650 9.09 -21.09 15.50
CA THR A 650 10.37 -20.39 15.29
C THR A 650 11.56 -21.35 15.24
N ALA A 651 11.57 -22.36 16.13
CA ALA A 651 12.62 -23.38 16.12
C ALA A 651 12.62 -24.19 14.82
N ILE A 652 11.44 -24.50 14.26
CA ILE A 652 11.31 -25.23 12.99
C ILE A 652 11.85 -24.37 11.84
N LYS A 653 11.39 -23.13 11.76
CA LYS A 653 11.76 -22.19 10.69
C LYS A 653 13.27 -21.89 10.68
N THR A 654 13.84 -21.67 11.87
CA THR A 654 15.30 -21.50 12.04
C THR A 654 16.07 -22.76 11.65
N MET A 655 15.55 -23.94 11.96
CA MET A 655 16.17 -25.22 11.60
C MET A 655 16.12 -25.48 10.08
N GLU A 656 15.02 -25.17 9.41
CA GLU A 656 14.90 -25.28 7.95
C GLU A 656 15.91 -24.37 7.25
N ALA A 657 15.95 -23.09 7.61
CA ALA A 657 16.93 -22.13 7.08
C ALA A 657 18.39 -22.59 7.30
N PHE A 658 18.69 -23.16 8.47
CA PHE A 658 20.03 -23.68 8.76
C PHE A 658 20.34 -24.95 7.95
N ASN A 659 19.38 -25.84 7.78
CA ASN A 659 19.53 -27.07 7.01
C ASN A 659 19.79 -26.78 5.54
N ASP A 660 19.11 -25.78 4.98
CA ASP A 660 19.34 -25.33 3.61
C ASP A 660 20.78 -24.83 3.41
N ALA A 661 21.43 -24.31 4.46
CA ALA A 661 22.81 -23.82 4.43
C ALA A 661 23.88 -24.91 4.66
N LEU A 662 23.50 -26.17 4.92
CA LEU A 662 24.44 -27.25 5.23
C LEU A 662 25.46 -27.48 4.11
N GLY A 663 26.76 -27.39 4.44
CA GLY A 663 27.85 -27.47 3.48
C GLY A 663 28.17 -26.14 2.79
N GLY A 664 27.54 -25.03 3.21
CA GLY A 664 27.67 -23.68 2.70
C GLY A 664 27.73 -22.63 3.81
N VAL A 665 27.17 -21.45 3.54
CA VAL A 665 27.17 -20.27 4.41
C VAL A 665 25.74 -19.83 4.68
N LEU A 666 25.36 -19.74 5.96
CA LEU A 666 24.13 -19.09 6.41
C LEU A 666 24.44 -17.62 6.73
N PHE A 667 23.88 -16.70 5.95
CA PHE A 667 24.04 -15.27 6.12
C PHE A 667 22.77 -14.67 6.70
N VAL A 668 22.84 -14.17 7.94
CA VAL A 668 21.73 -13.54 8.65
C VAL A 668 21.87 -12.03 8.51
N ASP A 669 21.04 -11.42 7.66
CA ASP A 669 21.04 -9.97 7.46
C ASP A 669 20.28 -9.26 8.58
N GLU A 670 20.75 -8.06 8.94
CA GLU A 670 20.28 -7.26 10.08
C GLU A 670 20.01 -8.09 11.36
N ALA A 671 20.98 -8.94 11.73
CA ALA A 671 20.81 -9.93 12.80
C ALA A 671 20.41 -9.33 14.16
N TYR A 672 20.77 -8.08 14.44
CA TYR A 672 20.39 -7.35 15.65
C TYR A 672 18.87 -7.21 15.83
N THR A 673 18.10 -7.26 14.73
CA THR A 673 16.63 -7.18 14.76
C THR A 673 16.00 -8.36 15.50
N LEU A 674 16.70 -9.46 15.71
CA LEU A 674 16.23 -10.60 16.52
C LEU A 674 16.07 -10.25 18.01
N MET A 675 16.59 -9.11 18.48
CA MET A 675 16.57 -8.69 19.90
C MET A 675 15.41 -7.77 20.31
N SER A 676 14.63 -7.25 19.37
CA SER A 676 13.76 -6.07 19.56
C SER A 676 12.62 -6.20 20.59
N ASP A 677 12.37 -7.37 21.18
CA ASP A 677 11.21 -7.63 22.05
C ASP A 677 11.49 -7.48 23.57
N SER A 678 12.67 -6.97 23.96
CA SER A 678 13.12 -6.98 25.36
C SER A 678 12.39 -6.00 26.32
N LYS A 679 11.39 -5.22 25.87
CA LYS A 679 10.71 -4.19 26.69
C LYS A 679 9.18 -4.17 26.55
N GLY A 680 8.54 -5.34 26.46
CA GLY A 680 7.09 -5.47 26.58
C GLY A 680 6.68 -6.93 26.70
N SER A 681 5.63 -7.21 27.47
CA SER A 681 5.09 -8.54 27.80
C SER A 681 4.49 -9.31 26.58
N GLY A 682 5.29 -9.58 25.56
CA GLY A 682 4.97 -10.42 24.39
C GLY A 682 6.00 -11.56 24.24
N ALA A 683 5.58 -12.70 23.68
CA ALA A 683 6.36 -13.95 23.70
C ALA A 683 7.76 -13.85 23.05
N ASP A 684 8.75 -14.51 23.69
CA ASP A 684 10.20 -14.51 23.42
C ASP A 684 10.64 -15.16 22.08
N PHE A 685 9.94 -14.92 20.97
CA PHE A 685 10.20 -15.62 19.70
C PHE A 685 11.58 -15.33 19.08
N GLY A 686 12.04 -14.07 19.10
CA GLY A 686 13.37 -13.73 18.58
C GLY A 686 14.51 -14.41 19.36
N ARG A 687 14.32 -14.61 20.66
CA ARG A 687 15.27 -15.32 21.52
C ARG A 687 15.29 -16.82 21.24
N GLU A 688 14.12 -17.42 21.00
CA GLU A 688 13.99 -18.83 20.58
C GLU A 688 14.75 -19.11 19.27
N ALA A 689 14.72 -18.19 18.30
CA ALA A 689 15.51 -18.29 17.08
C ALA A 689 17.02 -18.27 17.37
N ILE A 690 17.48 -17.34 18.20
CA ILE A 690 18.89 -17.23 18.60
C ILE A 690 19.35 -18.52 19.31
N ASP A 691 18.59 -19.02 20.29
CA ASP A 691 18.94 -20.21 21.05
C ASP A 691 18.98 -21.47 20.15
N THR A 692 18.05 -21.57 19.21
CA THR A 692 18.03 -22.66 18.21
C THR A 692 19.25 -22.58 17.30
N LEU A 693 19.58 -21.39 16.78
CA LEU A 693 20.74 -21.16 15.94
C LEU A 693 22.05 -21.51 16.66
N LEU A 694 22.21 -21.08 17.92
CA LEU A 694 23.39 -21.36 18.74
C LEU A 694 23.61 -22.86 18.97
N LYS A 695 22.52 -23.62 19.12
CA LYS A 695 22.55 -25.09 19.24
C LYS A 695 23.01 -25.73 17.93
N LEU A 696 22.40 -25.35 16.80
CA LEU A 696 22.75 -25.89 15.48
C LEU A 696 24.19 -25.55 15.06
N MET A 697 24.67 -24.36 15.41
CA MET A 697 26.07 -23.96 15.22
C MET A 697 27.06 -24.86 15.95
N GLU A 698 26.69 -25.38 17.13
CA GLU A 698 27.54 -26.33 17.87
C GLU A 698 27.51 -27.72 17.23
N ASP A 699 26.30 -28.21 16.92
CA ASP A 699 26.07 -29.54 16.38
C ASP A 699 26.70 -29.71 14.98
N HIS A 700 26.76 -28.64 14.18
CA HIS A 700 27.25 -28.63 12.80
C HIS A 700 28.45 -27.71 12.55
N ARG A 701 29.29 -27.49 13.58
CA ARG A 701 30.46 -26.58 13.56
C ARG A 701 31.45 -26.75 12.40
N ASP A 702 31.55 -27.95 11.82
CA ASP A 702 32.49 -28.25 10.74
C ASP A 702 31.83 -28.28 9.35
N GLU A 703 30.51 -28.12 9.27
CA GLU A 703 29.72 -28.25 8.04
C GLU A 703 29.12 -26.93 7.56
N VAL A 704 28.97 -25.93 8.43
CA VAL A 704 28.35 -24.64 8.14
C VAL A 704 29.19 -23.48 8.65
N VAL A 705 29.24 -22.41 7.87
CA VAL A 705 29.65 -21.08 8.35
C VAL A 705 28.42 -20.23 8.55
N VAL A 706 28.31 -19.57 9.70
CA VAL A 706 27.23 -18.60 9.96
C VAL A 706 27.85 -17.21 9.99
N ILE A 707 27.28 -16.30 9.22
CA ILE A 707 27.69 -14.90 9.14
C ILE A 707 26.51 -14.05 9.60
N ALA A 708 26.68 -13.31 10.70
CA ALA A 708 25.69 -12.35 11.17
C ALA A 708 26.08 -10.94 10.69
N ALA A 709 25.19 -10.26 9.99
CA ALA A 709 25.47 -8.94 9.41
C ALA A 709 24.58 -7.84 10.01
N GLY A 710 25.12 -6.62 10.08
CA GLY A 710 24.38 -5.44 10.53
C GLY A 710 25.25 -4.19 10.69
N TYR A 711 24.64 -3.14 11.26
CA TYR A 711 25.31 -1.89 11.59
C TYR A 711 26.24 -2.04 12.80
N THR A 712 27.28 -1.21 12.85
CA THR A 712 28.40 -1.42 13.78
C THR A 712 28.01 -1.34 15.25
N ASP A 713 27.21 -0.34 15.62
CA ASP A 713 26.83 -0.13 17.02
C ASP A 713 25.82 -1.19 17.49
N GLU A 714 24.88 -1.53 16.62
CA GLU A 714 23.82 -2.51 16.83
C GLU A 714 24.36 -3.94 16.91
N MET A 715 25.37 -4.27 16.12
CA MET A 715 26.05 -5.58 16.21
C MET A 715 26.87 -5.72 17.49
N GLY A 716 27.40 -4.61 18.03
CA GLY A 716 28.00 -4.59 19.36
C GLY A 716 26.98 -4.93 20.47
N ALA A 717 25.79 -4.34 20.38
CA ALA A 717 24.68 -4.67 21.28
C ALA A 717 24.21 -6.13 21.09
N PHE A 718 24.15 -6.62 19.85
CA PHE A 718 23.78 -7.99 19.53
C PHE A 718 24.69 -9.04 20.17
N LEU A 719 26.01 -8.87 20.05
CA LEU A 719 26.98 -9.82 20.61
C LEU A 719 27.01 -9.80 22.14
N SER A 720 26.76 -8.64 22.77
CA SER A 720 26.74 -8.50 24.22
C SER A 720 25.44 -9.00 24.86
N SER A 721 24.39 -9.24 24.08
CA SER A 721 23.08 -9.69 24.57
C SER A 721 23.06 -11.13 25.08
N ASN A 722 23.91 -12.01 24.55
CA ASN A 722 23.96 -13.42 24.92
C ASN A 722 25.43 -13.92 24.94
N PRO A 723 25.94 -14.42 26.07
CA PRO A 723 27.29 -14.98 26.16
C PRO A 723 27.57 -16.09 25.12
N GLY A 724 26.55 -16.83 24.69
CA GLY A 724 26.64 -17.83 23.63
C GLY A 724 27.03 -17.23 22.28
N LEU A 725 26.47 -16.06 21.92
CA LEU A 725 26.82 -15.33 20.70
C LEU A 725 28.28 -14.87 20.74
N ALA A 726 28.72 -14.22 21.82
CA ALA A 726 30.11 -13.77 21.98
C ALA A 726 31.11 -14.94 21.93
N SER A 727 30.74 -16.12 22.42
CA SER A 727 31.61 -17.31 22.38
C SER A 727 31.76 -17.93 20.97
N ARG A 728 30.70 -17.89 20.15
CA ARG A 728 30.67 -18.51 18.81
C ARG A 728 31.09 -17.52 17.73
N PHE A 729 30.78 -16.24 17.86
CA PHE A 729 31.18 -15.19 16.92
C PHE A 729 32.45 -14.49 17.42
N THR A 730 33.59 -15.17 17.26
CA THR A 730 34.88 -14.70 17.80
C THR A 730 35.56 -13.61 16.97
N ARG A 731 35.07 -13.34 15.76
CA ARG A 731 35.70 -12.40 14.81
C ARG A 731 34.67 -11.52 14.14
N THR A 732 34.98 -10.23 14.10
CA THR A 732 34.21 -9.21 13.39
C THR A 732 35.03 -8.69 12.22
N VAL A 733 34.43 -8.71 11.04
CA VAL A 733 34.94 -8.11 9.81
C VAL A 733 34.23 -6.78 9.63
N GLU A 734 34.99 -5.69 9.67
CA GLU A 734 34.48 -4.33 9.54
C GLU A 734 34.54 -3.88 8.08
N PHE A 735 33.41 -3.42 7.57
CA PHE A 735 33.23 -2.87 6.24
C PHE A 735 33.12 -1.36 6.37
N ALA A 736 34.17 -0.64 5.97
CA ALA A 736 34.16 0.81 5.94
C ALA A 736 33.41 1.34 4.71
N ASN A 737 33.01 2.61 4.76
CA ASN A 737 32.54 3.34 3.58
C ASN A 737 33.63 3.36 2.50
N TYR A 738 33.23 3.22 1.24
CA TYR A 738 34.14 3.40 0.10
C TYR A 738 34.65 4.84 0.06
N SER A 739 35.93 4.99 -0.27
CA SER A 739 36.52 6.26 -0.63
C SER A 739 35.94 6.79 -1.94
N VAL A 740 36.11 8.09 -2.19
CA VAL A 740 35.67 8.73 -3.44
C VAL A 740 36.27 8.02 -4.66
N GLY A 741 37.59 7.76 -4.62
CA GLY A 741 38.25 7.05 -5.72
C GLY A 741 37.66 5.66 -5.97
N GLU A 742 37.33 4.91 -4.92
CA GLU A 742 36.69 3.60 -5.05
C GLU A 742 35.26 3.71 -5.61
N LEU A 743 34.47 4.71 -5.20
CA LEU A 743 33.13 4.96 -5.76
C LEU A 743 33.19 5.33 -7.25
N VAL A 744 34.14 6.18 -7.65
CA VAL A 744 34.37 6.51 -9.06
C VAL A 744 34.71 5.25 -9.86
N THR A 745 35.63 4.41 -9.37
CA THR A 745 35.99 3.16 -10.04
C THR A 745 34.82 2.16 -10.09
N ILE A 746 33.96 2.12 -9.07
CA ILE A 746 32.75 1.28 -9.09
C ILE A 746 31.81 1.75 -10.20
N THR A 747 31.56 3.05 -10.31
CA THR A 747 30.68 3.64 -11.34
C THR A 747 31.27 3.47 -12.74
N GLU A 748 32.58 3.66 -12.90
CA GLU A 748 33.30 3.40 -14.15
C GLU A 748 33.16 1.94 -14.61
N ASN A 749 33.30 0.98 -13.69
CA ASN A 749 33.11 -0.44 -14.00
C ASN A 749 31.65 -0.75 -14.40
N MET A 750 30.66 -0.07 -13.80
CA MET A 750 29.26 -0.19 -14.21
C MET A 750 29.06 0.36 -15.63
N CYS A 751 29.57 1.55 -15.93
CA CYS A 751 29.54 2.11 -17.28
C CYS A 751 30.13 1.14 -18.31
N ALA A 752 31.35 0.65 -18.08
CA ALA A 752 32.02 -0.27 -18.97
C ALA A 752 31.25 -1.59 -19.16
N GLY A 753 30.68 -2.14 -18.09
CA GLY A 753 29.86 -3.36 -18.14
C GLY A 753 28.59 -3.22 -18.99
N HIS A 754 28.07 -1.99 -19.09
CA HIS A 754 26.89 -1.64 -19.89
C HIS A 754 27.23 -1.01 -21.25
N ARG A 755 28.51 -1.08 -21.69
CA ARG A 755 29.04 -0.49 -22.93
C ARG A 755 28.96 1.04 -23.02
N TYR A 756 28.96 1.71 -21.87
CA TYR A 756 29.14 3.15 -21.79
C TYR A 756 30.61 3.49 -21.55
N GLU A 757 31.10 4.49 -22.27
CA GLU A 757 32.41 5.08 -22.09
C GLU A 757 32.27 6.43 -21.38
N LEU A 758 33.16 6.71 -20.43
CA LEU A 758 33.22 7.99 -19.73
C LEU A 758 34.27 8.87 -20.40
N ASP A 759 33.90 10.09 -20.79
CA ASP A 759 34.90 11.08 -21.20
C ASP A 759 35.87 11.37 -20.03
N PRO A 760 37.17 11.63 -20.28
CA PRO A 760 38.15 11.90 -19.21
C PRO A 760 37.72 13.02 -18.25
N SER A 761 37.00 14.04 -18.72
CA SER A 761 36.48 15.12 -17.88
C SER A 761 35.27 14.69 -17.02
N THR A 762 34.58 13.62 -17.42
CA THR A 762 33.46 13.01 -16.69
C THR A 762 33.94 12.30 -15.41
N LEU A 763 35.14 11.71 -15.43
CA LEU A 763 35.75 11.11 -14.24
C LEU A 763 36.04 12.15 -13.15
N ASP A 764 36.52 13.33 -13.53
CA ASP A 764 36.73 14.45 -12.60
C ASP A 764 35.40 15.02 -12.07
N ALA A 765 34.35 15.02 -12.90
CA ALA A 765 33.00 15.39 -12.45
C ALA A 765 32.43 14.37 -11.44
N LEU A 766 32.64 13.08 -11.68
CA LEU A 766 32.26 11.99 -10.76
C LEU A 766 32.98 12.08 -9.42
N ALA A 767 34.29 12.34 -9.45
CA ALA A 767 35.08 12.51 -8.23
C ALA A 767 34.55 13.70 -7.39
N ARG A 768 34.37 14.86 -8.02
CA ARG A 768 33.78 16.05 -7.37
C ARG A 768 32.36 15.79 -6.86
N TYR A 769 31.58 14.98 -7.55
CA TYR A 769 30.24 14.60 -7.14
C TYR A 769 30.25 13.74 -5.87
N TYR A 770 31.07 12.68 -5.81
CA TYR A 770 31.17 11.85 -4.62
C TYR A 770 31.86 12.54 -3.43
N GLU A 771 32.75 13.51 -3.65
CA GLU A 771 33.35 14.30 -2.56
C GLU A 771 32.31 15.09 -1.75
N ARG A 772 31.22 15.51 -2.40
CA ARG A 772 30.12 16.28 -1.79
C ARG A 772 29.12 15.41 -1.02
N MET A 773 29.15 14.09 -1.19
CA MET A 773 28.21 13.21 -0.49
C MET A 773 28.60 13.02 0.98
N PRO A 774 27.68 13.26 1.95
CA PRO A 774 27.94 12.92 3.35
C PRO A 774 28.04 11.41 3.51
N ARG A 775 29.18 10.95 4.06
CA ARG A 775 29.53 9.53 4.22
C ARG A 775 29.44 9.10 5.69
N ASP A 776 28.26 9.22 6.28
CA ASP A 776 27.98 8.72 7.63
C ASP A 776 27.81 7.19 7.66
N ALA A 777 27.49 6.64 8.84
CA ALA A 777 27.34 5.20 9.05
C ALA A 777 26.15 4.56 8.28
N THR A 778 25.26 5.37 7.71
CA THR A 778 24.08 4.91 6.95
C THR A 778 24.25 5.06 5.44
N PHE A 779 25.38 5.61 4.98
CA PHE A 779 25.63 5.87 3.57
C PHE A 779 25.55 4.60 2.70
N GLY A 780 24.82 4.68 1.59
CA GLY A 780 24.46 3.52 0.75
C GLY A 780 25.58 2.93 -0.12
N ASN A 781 26.77 3.52 -0.16
CA ASN A 781 27.98 2.99 -0.82
C ASN A 781 27.73 2.51 -2.26
N GLY A 782 27.90 1.21 -2.56
CA GLY A 782 27.68 0.66 -3.91
C GLY A 782 26.24 0.84 -4.42
N ARG A 783 25.25 0.99 -3.53
CA ARG A 783 23.88 1.37 -3.92
C ARG A 783 23.83 2.84 -4.37
N ALA A 784 24.58 3.73 -3.71
CA ALA A 784 24.72 5.11 -4.15
C ALA A 784 25.47 5.19 -5.50
N ALA A 785 26.51 4.38 -5.69
CA ALA A 785 27.22 4.30 -6.98
C ALA A 785 26.31 3.86 -8.13
N ARG A 786 25.51 2.80 -7.92
CA ARG A 786 24.50 2.35 -8.89
C ARG A 786 23.47 3.43 -9.20
N LYS A 787 22.96 4.10 -8.16
CA LYS A 787 21.99 5.18 -8.34
C LYS A 787 22.56 6.30 -9.22
N VAL A 788 23.81 6.69 -9.00
CA VAL A 788 24.49 7.71 -9.81
C VAL A 788 24.65 7.25 -11.26
N PHE A 789 25.03 5.99 -11.48
CA PHE A 789 25.08 5.42 -12.83
C PHE A 789 23.70 5.47 -13.52
N GLU A 790 22.63 5.05 -12.85
CA GLU A 790 21.26 5.10 -13.38
C GLU A 790 20.86 6.55 -13.72
N GLU A 791 21.12 7.50 -12.81
CA GLU A 791 20.85 8.91 -13.05
C GLU A 791 21.67 9.49 -14.21
N MET A 792 22.90 9.00 -14.45
CA MET A 792 23.71 9.37 -15.61
C MET A 792 23.09 8.92 -16.92
N ILE A 793 22.53 7.71 -16.96
CA ILE A 793 21.85 7.20 -18.15
C ILE A 793 20.57 7.98 -18.42
N ASP A 794 19.78 8.29 -17.39
CA ASP A 794 18.55 9.08 -17.53
C ASP A 794 18.83 10.48 -18.08
N ARG A 795 19.91 11.13 -17.60
CA ARG A 795 20.31 12.46 -18.10
C ARG A 795 20.84 12.41 -19.54
N GLN A 796 21.60 11.39 -19.88
CA GLN A 796 22.04 11.15 -21.25
C GLN A 796 20.83 10.97 -22.19
N ALA A 797 19.84 10.18 -21.80
CA ALA A 797 18.61 9.98 -22.57
C ALA A 797 17.85 11.30 -22.78
N HIS A 798 17.74 12.12 -21.74
CA HIS A 798 17.14 13.46 -21.85
C HIS A 798 17.94 14.37 -22.79
N ARG A 799 19.27 14.40 -22.70
CA ARG A 799 20.14 15.16 -23.62
C ARG A 799 19.94 14.74 -25.07
N LEU A 800 19.95 13.43 -25.34
CA LEU A 800 19.84 12.90 -26.70
C LEU A 800 18.43 13.05 -27.28
N SER A 801 17.39 13.15 -26.44
CA SER A 801 16.01 13.38 -26.90
C SER A 801 15.83 14.72 -27.64
N ALA A 802 16.65 15.72 -27.32
CA ALA A 802 16.66 17.01 -28.00
C ALA A 802 17.44 16.99 -29.33
N MET A 803 18.11 15.87 -29.66
CA MET A 803 18.88 15.70 -30.88
C MET A 803 18.05 14.95 -31.94
N PRO A 804 17.86 15.52 -33.14
CA PRO A 804 17.03 14.91 -34.18
C PRO A 804 17.62 13.63 -34.79
N ASN A 805 18.92 13.36 -34.63
CA ASN A 805 19.56 12.12 -35.09
C ASN A 805 20.92 11.89 -34.38
N PRO A 806 20.94 11.31 -33.16
CA PRO A 806 22.18 11.06 -32.42
C PRO A 806 23.04 9.99 -33.10
N ALA A 807 24.37 10.18 -33.12
CA ALA A 807 25.31 9.20 -33.65
C ALA A 807 25.53 8.04 -32.66
N GLU A 808 26.08 6.92 -33.13
CA GLU A 808 26.39 5.76 -32.29
C GLU A 808 27.34 6.12 -31.13
N SER A 809 28.29 7.04 -31.38
CA SER A 809 29.18 7.58 -30.35
C SER A 809 28.45 8.38 -29.26
N ASP A 810 27.35 9.05 -29.60
CA ASP A 810 26.58 9.86 -28.66
C ASP A 810 25.74 8.98 -27.71
N LEU A 811 25.37 7.78 -28.19
CA LEU A 811 24.64 6.77 -27.42
C LEU A 811 25.56 6.03 -26.43
N THR A 812 26.86 5.93 -26.71
CA THR A 812 27.82 5.21 -25.86
C THR A 812 28.63 6.13 -24.94
N LEU A 813 28.76 7.42 -25.26
CA LEU A 813 29.59 8.36 -24.50
C LEU A 813 28.81 9.12 -23.43
N LEU A 814 29.27 9.03 -22.19
CA LEU A 814 28.78 9.80 -21.04
C LEU A 814 29.73 10.99 -20.77
N LEU A 815 29.16 12.18 -20.81
CA LEU A 815 29.85 13.46 -20.64
C LEU A 815 29.67 14.01 -19.21
N PRO A 816 30.44 15.03 -18.79
CA PRO A 816 30.35 15.60 -17.44
C PRO A 816 28.93 16.04 -17.04
N GLU A 817 28.17 16.57 -18.00
CA GLU A 817 26.78 17.00 -17.85
C GLU A 817 25.81 15.85 -17.51
N ASP A 818 26.19 14.60 -17.76
CA ASP A 818 25.40 13.41 -17.40
C ASP A 818 25.59 13.02 -15.92
N VAL A 819 26.76 13.31 -15.32
CA VAL A 819 27.08 13.00 -13.90
C VAL A 819 26.26 13.83 -12.94
N ALA A 820 26.30 15.12 -13.20
CA ALA A 820 25.51 16.15 -12.56
C ALA A 820 25.78 17.43 -13.37
N ASP A 821 24.77 18.26 -13.49
CA ASP A 821 24.89 19.55 -14.16
C ASP A 821 26.06 20.35 -13.51
N ASP A 822 27.06 20.78 -14.28
CA ASP A 822 28.10 21.70 -13.75
C ASP A 822 27.45 23.08 -13.44
N SER A 823 26.19 23.30 -13.83
CA SER A 823 25.31 24.36 -13.28
C SER A 823 24.97 24.12 -11.79
N ALA A 824 25.02 22.87 -11.32
CA ALA A 824 24.80 22.44 -9.94
C ALA A 824 26.09 22.42 -9.08
N ALA A 825 27.25 22.80 -9.62
CA ALA A 825 28.46 23.06 -8.83
C ALA A 825 28.40 24.39 -8.05
N LYS A 826 27.33 25.17 -8.22
CA LYS A 826 26.91 26.25 -7.29
C LYS A 826 25.83 25.83 -6.29
N ALA A 827 25.38 24.56 -6.32
CA ALA A 827 24.20 24.11 -5.61
C ALA A 827 24.46 22.95 -4.62
N ASP A 828 25.48 23.10 -3.76
CA ASP A 828 25.38 22.55 -2.38
C ASP A 828 24.85 23.58 -1.37
N ASP A 829 24.57 24.80 -1.82
CA ASP A 829 23.36 25.46 -1.33
C ASP A 829 22.19 24.87 -2.15
N GLY A 830 20.93 25.00 -1.73
CA GLY A 830 19.85 24.85 -2.72
C GLY A 830 20.04 25.84 -3.90
N PRO A 831 19.04 26.05 -4.75
CA PRO A 831 18.93 27.36 -5.40
C PRO A 831 19.33 28.45 -4.38
N GLY A 832 20.30 29.29 -4.77
CA GLY A 832 20.88 30.27 -3.83
C GLY A 832 19.74 31.11 -3.24
N SER A 833 19.92 31.69 -2.06
CA SER A 833 18.82 32.46 -1.44
C SER A 833 18.24 33.53 -2.39
N GLU A 834 19.05 34.06 -3.31
CA GLU A 834 18.61 34.97 -4.38
C GLU A 834 17.76 34.29 -5.47
N GLU A 835 18.05 33.05 -5.85
CA GLU A 835 17.31 32.26 -6.82
C GLU A 835 15.97 31.77 -6.27
N LEU A 836 15.95 31.28 -5.02
CA LEU A 836 14.70 30.94 -4.32
C LEU A 836 13.82 32.16 -4.10
N LEU A 837 14.41 33.32 -3.81
CA LEU A 837 13.67 34.58 -3.76
C LEU A 837 13.14 34.94 -5.16
N ALA A 838 13.92 34.72 -6.22
CA ALA A 838 13.46 34.95 -7.58
C ALA A 838 12.29 34.01 -7.96
N GLU A 839 12.34 32.73 -7.56
CA GLU A 839 11.25 31.76 -7.72
C GLU A 839 9.99 32.22 -6.98
N LEU A 840 10.13 32.63 -5.71
CA LEU A 840 9.03 33.20 -4.94
C LEU A 840 8.45 34.43 -5.64
N HIS A 841 9.30 35.32 -6.18
CA HIS A 841 8.86 36.50 -6.93
C HIS A 841 8.19 36.16 -8.26
N ALA A 842 8.55 35.05 -8.90
CA ALA A 842 7.99 34.55 -10.16
C ALA A 842 6.60 33.89 -9.98
N MET A 843 6.25 33.46 -8.77
CA MET A 843 4.89 33.00 -8.45
C MET A 843 3.88 34.11 -8.74
N VAL A 844 2.73 33.75 -9.30
CA VAL A 844 1.66 34.71 -9.62
C VAL A 844 1.07 35.29 -8.33
N GLY A 845 0.87 36.61 -8.27
CA GLY A 845 0.31 37.33 -7.12
C GLY A 845 1.19 37.31 -5.86
N LEU A 846 0.56 37.15 -4.68
CA LEU A 846 1.22 36.99 -3.37
C LEU A 846 2.12 38.15 -2.94
N THR A 847 1.80 39.40 -3.31
CA THR A 847 2.62 40.57 -3.02
C THR A 847 2.94 40.74 -1.53
N ALA A 848 1.95 40.56 -0.65
CA ALA A 848 2.15 40.64 0.81
C ALA A 848 3.12 39.56 1.33
N VAL A 849 2.94 38.32 0.88
CA VAL A 849 3.79 37.18 1.23
C VAL A 849 5.23 37.40 0.76
N LYS A 850 5.41 37.83 -0.50
CA LYS A 850 6.72 38.15 -1.08
C LYS A 850 7.46 39.18 -0.23
N ASN A 851 6.79 40.26 0.14
CA ASN A 851 7.38 41.31 0.97
C ASN A 851 7.80 40.80 2.36
N GLU A 852 6.94 40.02 3.02
CA GLU A 852 7.21 39.51 4.37
C GLU A 852 8.33 38.46 4.40
N VAL A 853 8.33 37.51 3.44
CA VAL A 853 9.39 36.51 3.32
C VAL A 853 10.73 37.18 2.96
N THR A 854 10.74 38.15 2.05
CA THR A 854 11.96 38.92 1.73
C THR A 854 12.47 39.70 2.96
N ALA A 855 11.58 40.30 3.76
CA ALA A 855 11.97 40.96 5.01
C ALA A 855 12.57 39.98 6.03
N LEU A 856 12.03 38.76 6.13
CA LEU A 856 12.57 37.69 6.98
C LEU A 856 13.96 37.24 6.53
N VAL A 857 14.14 36.98 5.24
CA VAL A 857 15.44 36.60 4.65
C VAL A 857 16.49 37.68 4.91
N ASN A 858 16.13 38.96 4.73
CA ASN A 858 17.03 40.09 5.00
C ASN A 858 17.47 40.13 6.47
N LEU A 859 16.54 39.87 7.41
CA LEU A 859 16.84 39.85 8.83
C LEU A 859 17.74 38.66 9.22
N LEU A 860 17.48 37.47 8.68
CA LEU A 860 18.30 36.29 8.93
C LEU A 860 19.71 36.46 8.39
N THR A 861 19.83 37.02 7.17
CA THR A 861 21.10 37.35 6.53
C THR A 861 21.91 38.35 7.37
N ALA A 862 21.28 39.44 7.83
CA ALA A 862 21.93 40.43 8.69
C ALA A 862 22.36 39.83 10.05
N THR A 863 21.58 38.90 10.60
CA THR A 863 21.90 38.21 11.85
C THR A 863 23.12 37.30 11.70
N ARG A 864 23.20 36.54 10.60
CA ARG A 864 24.36 35.69 10.26
C ARG A 864 25.63 36.52 10.06
N GLN A 865 25.53 37.66 9.37
CA GLN A 865 26.67 38.58 9.19
C GLN A 865 27.18 39.12 10.53
N ARG A 866 26.27 39.47 11.46
CA ARG A 866 26.65 39.90 12.82
C ARG A 866 27.32 38.78 13.61
N GLN A 867 26.82 37.55 13.52
CA GLN A 867 27.41 36.39 14.19
C GLN A 867 28.80 36.07 13.63
N ALA A 868 28.98 36.11 12.31
CA ALA A 868 30.29 35.95 11.66
C ALA A 868 31.29 37.05 12.08
N ALA A 869 30.80 38.26 12.35
CA ALA A 869 31.59 39.37 12.89
C ALA A 869 31.80 39.30 14.42
N GLY A 870 31.32 38.25 15.10
CA GLY A 870 31.42 38.08 16.56
C GLY A 870 30.59 39.08 17.38
N LEU A 871 29.63 39.77 16.76
CA LEU A 871 28.76 40.73 17.44
C LEU A 871 27.58 40.01 18.13
N PRO A 872 27.07 40.54 19.26
CA PRO A 872 25.88 39.99 19.89
C PRO A 872 24.68 40.01 18.93
N THR A 873 24.08 38.84 18.73
CA THR A 873 22.85 38.67 17.95
C THR A 873 21.66 38.48 18.89
N PRO A 874 20.56 39.23 18.69
CA PRO A 874 19.32 38.99 19.43
C PRO A 874 18.75 37.63 19.02
N LYS A 875 18.27 36.86 20.00
CA LYS A 875 17.61 35.58 19.79
C LYS A 875 16.18 35.81 19.30
N ILE A 876 15.95 35.69 18.00
CA ILE A 876 14.63 35.90 17.37
C ILE A 876 13.96 34.54 17.17
N SER A 877 12.64 34.46 17.38
CA SER A 877 11.87 33.26 17.06
C SER A 877 11.70 33.14 15.55
N GLN A 878 11.92 31.94 15.02
CA GLN A 878 11.85 31.64 13.59
C GLN A 878 10.50 31.02 13.18
N HIS A 879 9.60 30.77 14.14
CA HIS A 879 8.30 30.16 13.91
C HIS A 879 7.29 31.15 13.31
N LEU A 880 6.49 30.70 12.35
CA LEU A 880 5.59 31.55 11.55
C LEU A 880 4.14 31.08 11.58
N ILE A 881 3.21 32.02 11.39
CA ILE A 881 1.80 31.75 11.17
C ILE A 881 1.45 32.06 9.73
N PHE A 882 0.89 31.09 9.01
CA PHE A 882 0.39 31.28 7.64
C PHE A 882 -1.14 31.41 7.68
N SER A 883 -1.62 32.61 7.35
CA SER A 883 -3.02 32.98 7.57
C SER A 883 -3.67 33.36 6.24
N GLY A 884 -4.72 32.67 5.81
CA GLY A 884 -5.49 33.10 4.64
C GLY A 884 -6.43 32.04 4.05
N PRO A 885 -7.24 32.40 3.03
CA PRO A 885 -8.22 31.51 2.39
C PRO A 885 -7.60 30.24 1.77
N PRO A 886 -8.39 29.19 1.50
CA PRO A 886 -7.85 27.95 0.96
C PRO A 886 -7.39 28.13 -0.49
N GLY A 887 -6.39 27.33 -0.91
CA GLY A 887 -5.90 27.35 -2.30
C GLY A 887 -5.07 28.57 -2.70
N THR A 888 -4.54 29.32 -1.74
CA THR A 888 -3.65 30.49 -1.94
C THR A 888 -2.15 30.15 -1.96
N GLY A 889 -1.78 28.86 -1.90
CA GLY A 889 -0.38 28.42 -2.02
C GLY A 889 0.42 28.37 -0.71
N LYS A 890 -0.24 28.33 0.46
CA LYS A 890 0.43 28.24 1.79
C LYS A 890 1.49 27.13 1.88
N THR A 891 1.14 25.89 1.54
CA THR A 891 2.09 24.75 1.57
C THR A 891 3.21 24.92 0.55
N THR A 892 2.93 25.48 -0.63
CA THR A 892 3.94 25.76 -1.66
C THR A 892 4.97 26.79 -1.16
N VAL A 893 4.51 27.89 -0.57
CA VAL A 893 5.40 28.89 0.03
C VAL A 893 6.15 28.34 1.24
N ALA A 894 5.53 27.46 2.03
CA ALA A 894 6.20 26.82 3.17
C ALA A 894 7.39 25.95 2.73
N ARG A 895 7.26 25.25 1.60
CA ARG A 895 8.35 24.46 0.99
C ARG A 895 9.49 25.37 0.52
N LEU A 896 9.18 26.41 -0.25
CA LEU A 896 10.19 27.42 -0.67
C LEU A 896 10.88 28.07 0.53
N TYR A 897 10.14 28.34 1.60
CA TYR A 897 10.71 28.90 2.82
C TYR A 897 11.64 27.91 3.54
N ALA A 898 11.32 26.62 3.57
CA ALA A 898 12.22 25.59 4.11
C ALA A 898 13.54 25.52 3.32
N ASP A 899 13.46 25.58 1.99
CA ASP A 899 14.63 25.63 1.11
C ASP A 899 15.44 26.93 1.32
N LEU A 900 14.77 28.06 1.53
CA LEU A 900 15.42 29.33 1.86
C LEU A 900 16.20 29.23 3.16
N LEU A 901 15.61 28.67 4.21
CA LEU A 901 16.28 28.48 5.51
C LEU A 901 17.51 27.58 5.40
N ARG A 902 17.45 26.53 4.56
CA ARG A 902 18.60 25.68 4.25
C ARG A 902 19.70 26.46 3.53
N SER A 903 19.35 27.19 2.46
CA SER A 903 20.30 27.99 1.66
C SER A 903 20.99 29.09 2.48
N LEU A 904 20.28 29.67 3.45
CA LEU A 904 20.81 30.67 4.37
C LEU A 904 21.60 30.04 5.53
N GLY A 905 21.72 28.70 5.54
CA GLY A 905 22.36 27.87 6.56
C GLY A 905 21.76 28.03 7.95
N VAL A 906 20.49 28.42 8.03
CA VAL A 906 19.74 28.54 9.29
C VAL A 906 19.31 27.16 9.78
N LEU A 907 18.92 26.28 8.86
CA LEU A 907 18.62 24.88 9.12
C LEU A 907 19.55 23.97 8.31
N PRO A 908 19.94 22.80 8.85
CA PRO A 908 20.82 21.87 8.14
C PRO A 908 20.13 21.15 6.97
N LYS A 909 18.80 21.07 6.95
CA LYS A 909 17.97 20.44 5.91
C LYS A 909 16.86 21.38 5.46
N GLY A 910 16.42 21.23 4.20
CA GLY A 910 15.28 21.95 3.61
C GLY A 910 13.97 21.16 3.63
N GLN A 911 13.92 20.05 4.37
CA GLN A 911 12.75 19.18 4.39
C GLN A 911 11.54 19.88 5.03
N LEU A 912 10.36 19.65 4.44
CA LEU A 912 9.07 20.10 4.95
C LEU A 912 8.26 18.88 5.35
N VAL A 913 7.92 18.76 6.63
CA VAL A 913 7.03 17.72 7.16
C VAL A 913 5.65 18.34 7.38
N GLU A 914 4.66 17.89 6.62
CA GLU A 914 3.28 18.38 6.70
C GLU A 914 2.43 17.45 7.58
N VAL A 915 1.73 18.04 8.55
CA VAL A 915 0.89 17.33 9.52
C VAL A 915 -0.42 18.08 9.76
N ALA A 916 -1.46 17.36 10.15
CA ALA A 916 -2.74 17.91 10.58
C ALA A 916 -3.09 17.46 12.01
N ARG A 917 -4.24 17.88 12.53
CA ARG A 917 -4.71 17.47 13.87
C ARG A 917 -4.73 15.96 14.05
N ALA A 918 -5.09 15.19 13.02
CA ALA A 918 -5.18 13.74 13.07
C ALA A 918 -3.82 13.07 13.34
N ASP A 919 -2.73 13.70 12.91
CA ASP A 919 -1.37 13.18 13.07
C ASP A 919 -0.76 13.55 14.42
N LEU A 920 -1.21 14.66 15.01
CA LEU A 920 -0.66 15.19 16.27
C LEU A 920 -1.44 14.74 17.51
N VAL A 921 -2.76 14.56 17.40
CA VAL A 921 -3.66 14.31 18.54
C VAL A 921 -4.09 12.86 18.60
N GLY A 922 -3.67 12.17 19.65
CA GLY A 922 -4.05 10.79 19.92
C GLY A 922 -5.48 10.69 20.44
N ARG A 923 -6.10 9.51 20.25
CA ARG A 923 -7.44 9.20 20.76
C ARG A 923 -7.46 8.78 22.24
N TYR A 924 -6.29 8.62 22.86
CA TYR A 924 -6.11 8.12 24.22
C TYR A 924 -5.15 9.02 25.03
N VAL A 925 -5.33 9.04 26.35
CA VAL A 925 -4.46 9.78 27.29
C VAL A 925 -3.02 9.29 27.17
N GLY A 926 -2.07 10.22 26.96
CA GLY A 926 -0.64 9.93 26.83
C GLY A 926 -0.16 9.55 25.42
N HIS A 927 -1.05 9.33 24.45
CA HIS A 927 -0.66 9.09 23.06
C HIS A 927 -0.37 10.39 22.30
N THR A 928 -1.08 11.46 22.65
CA THR A 928 -0.94 12.76 21.98
C THR A 928 0.46 13.35 22.11
N ALA A 929 1.06 13.28 23.29
CA ALA A 929 2.43 13.74 23.49
C ALA A 929 3.44 12.95 22.64
N GLN A 930 3.24 11.64 22.48
CA GLN A 930 4.13 10.80 21.67
C GLN A 930 3.96 11.10 20.18
N LEU A 931 2.73 11.16 19.67
CA LEU A 931 2.45 11.46 18.26
C LEU A 931 2.95 12.86 17.86
N THR A 932 2.72 13.86 18.72
CA THR A 932 3.26 15.22 18.52
C THR A 932 4.79 15.21 18.50
N LYS A 933 5.42 14.40 19.36
CA LYS A 933 6.87 14.25 19.42
C LYS A 933 7.42 13.54 18.18
N ASP A 934 6.81 12.46 17.72
CA ASP A 934 7.24 11.72 16.54
C ASP A 934 7.14 12.59 15.28
N ALA A 935 6.05 13.33 15.13
CA ALA A 935 5.88 14.31 14.06
C ALA A 935 6.94 15.42 14.09
N PHE A 936 7.28 15.92 15.29
CA PHE A 936 8.34 16.92 15.46
C PHE A 936 9.72 16.34 15.16
N GLU A 937 9.99 15.11 15.61
CA GLU A 937 11.27 14.41 15.38
C GLU A 937 11.49 14.12 13.88
N GLN A 938 10.43 13.81 13.14
CA GLN A 938 10.51 13.71 11.67
C GLN A 938 10.94 15.02 11.01
N ALA A 939 10.58 16.17 11.59
CA ALA A 939 10.93 17.49 11.08
C ALA A 939 12.35 17.96 11.50
N MET A 940 13.12 17.15 12.22
CA MET A 940 14.43 17.54 12.75
C MET A 940 15.41 18.00 11.67
N GLY A 941 15.93 19.21 11.87
CA GLY A 941 16.81 19.88 10.92
C GLY A 941 16.07 20.59 9.79
N GLY A 942 14.73 20.63 9.78
CA GLY A 942 13.89 21.20 8.73
C GLY A 942 12.67 21.95 9.29
N VAL A 943 11.57 21.95 8.54
CA VAL A 943 10.33 22.69 8.86
C VAL A 943 9.18 21.73 9.15
N LEU A 944 8.49 21.94 10.28
CA LEU A 944 7.23 21.28 10.63
C LEU A 944 6.06 22.20 10.24
N PHE A 945 5.27 21.81 9.25
CA PHE A 945 4.10 22.55 8.78
C PHE A 945 2.81 21.90 9.30
N ILE A 946 2.07 22.64 10.13
CA ILE A 946 0.82 22.19 10.73
C ILE A 946 -0.35 22.83 9.98
N ASP A 947 -1.02 22.06 9.13
CA ASP A 947 -2.20 22.55 8.42
C ASP A 947 -3.44 22.56 9.32
N GLU A 948 -4.29 23.56 9.10
CA GLU A 948 -5.46 23.87 9.93
C GLU A 948 -5.19 23.82 11.45
N ALA A 949 -4.10 24.42 11.90
CA ALA A 949 -3.61 24.35 13.28
C ALA A 949 -4.64 24.83 14.33
N TYR A 950 -5.55 25.73 13.96
CA TYR A 950 -6.66 26.18 14.80
C TYR A 950 -7.58 25.05 15.26
N THR A 951 -7.60 23.92 14.54
CA THR A 951 -8.37 22.72 14.92
C THR A 951 -7.81 22.06 16.18
N LEU A 952 -6.55 22.30 16.57
CA LEU A 952 -5.98 21.83 17.83
C LEU A 952 -6.67 22.46 19.04
N THR A 953 -7.19 23.69 18.90
CA THR A 953 -7.94 24.41 19.94
C THR A 953 -9.33 24.85 19.44
N PRO A 954 -10.27 23.91 19.25
CA PRO A 954 -11.61 24.22 18.74
C PRO A 954 -12.46 24.98 19.78
N GLU A 955 -13.39 25.80 19.29
CA GLU A 955 -14.26 26.64 20.13
C GLU A 955 -15.26 25.81 20.95
N GLY A 956 -15.42 26.14 22.24
CA GLY A 956 -16.41 25.50 23.13
C GLY A 956 -16.09 24.05 23.53
N ALA A 957 -15.03 23.45 22.98
CA ALA A 957 -14.58 22.10 23.32
C ALA A 957 -13.52 22.14 24.43
N GLY A 958 -13.85 21.59 25.61
CA GLY A 958 -12.87 21.27 26.66
C GLY A 958 -12.00 20.07 26.29
N SER A 959 -11.43 20.04 25.08
CA SER A 959 -10.59 18.94 24.59
C SER A 959 -9.21 19.01 25.24
N ASP A 960 -8.97 18.20 26.29
CA ASP A 960 -7.67 18.10 26.96
C ASP A 960 -6.55 17.61 26.02
N PHE A 961 -6.86 16.75 25.04
CA PHE A 961 -5.87 16.19 24.11
C PHE A 961 -5.29 17.23 23.13
N GLY A 962 -6.13 18.08 22.54
CA GLY A 962 -5.63 19.15 21.66
C GLY A 962 -4.72 20.15 22.39
N ARG A 963 -4.99 20.41 23.67
CA ARG A 963 -4.12 21.21 24.55
C ARG A 963 -2.82 20.48 24.86
N GLU A 964 -2.87 19.18 25.15
CA GLU A 964 -1.69 18.33 25.36
C GLU A 964 -0.74 18.35 24.15
N ALA A 965 -1.28 18.34 22.93
CA ALA A 965 -0.48 18.48 21.70
C ALA A 965 0.20 19.86 21.64
N VAL A 966 -0.57 20.94 21.89
CA VAL A 966 -0.03 22.32 21.92
C VAL A 966 1.05 22.48 22.98
N ASP A 967 0.84 21.96 24.20
CA ASP A 967 1.81 22.06 25.30
C ASP A 967 3.08 21.27 25.00
N THR A 968 2.94 20.08 24.41
CA THR A 968 4.08 19.26 23.96
C THR A 968 4.85 19.97 22.84
N LEU A 969 4.15 20.52 21.85
CA LEU A 969 4.75 21.28 20.76
C LEU A 969 5.50 22.51 21.27
N LEU A 970 4.89 23.30 22.17
CA LEU A 970 5.52 24.49 22.76
C LEU A 970 6.83 24.15 23.51
N LYS A 971 6.87 22.99 24.19
CA LYS A 971 8.06 22.50 24.86
C LYS A 971 9.15 22.12 23.85
N LEU A 972 8.81 21.33 22.83
CA LEU A 972 9.76 20.91 21.79
C LEU A 972 10.29 22.09 20.98
N MET A 973 9.45 23.09 20.69
CA MET A 973 9.86 24.35 20.05
C MET A 973 10.88 25.14 20.90
N GLU A 974 10.82 25.05 22.22
CA GLU A 974 11.82 25.68 23.09
C GLU A 974 13.12 24.89 23.10
N ASP A 975 13.02 23.56 23.28
CA ASP A 975 14.16 22.66 23.41
C ASP A 975 14.97 22.58 22.10
N HIS A 976 14.31 22.68 20.93
CA HIS A 976 14.90 22.54 19.58
C HIS A 976 14.76 23.81 18.71
N ARG A 977 14.75 24.98 19.35
CA ARG A 977 14.55 26.31 18.73
C ARG A 977 15.44 26.67 17.54
N ASP A 978 16.64 26.09 17.47
CA ASP A 978 17.65 26.37 16.44
C ASP A 978 17.79 25.19 15.45
N GLU A 979 16.97 24.14 15.63
CA GLU A 979 17.04 22.88 14.88
C GLU A 979 15.77 22.60 14.06
N VAL A 980 14.63 23.19 14.44
CA VAL A 980 13.33 23.02 13.75
C VAL A 980 12.58 24.33 13.68
N VAL A 981 12.02 24.65 12.52
CA VAL A 981 11.07 25.76 12.36
C VAL A 981 9.65 25.24 12.20
N VAL A 982 8.77 25.60 13.14
CA VAL A 982 7.33 25.30 13.04
C VAL A 982 6.58 26.41 12.30
N ILE A 983 5.75 26.03 11.32
CA ILE A 983 4.79 26.89 10.62
C ILE A 983 3.39 26.37 10.91
N ALA A 984 2.51 27.21 11.49
CA ALA A 984 1.12 26.85 11.72
C ALA A 984 0.21 27.60 10.73
N ALA A 985 -0.62 26.86 9.99
CA ALA A 985 -1.43 27.39 8.90
C ALA A 985 -2.94 27.30 9.18
N GLY A 986 -3.71 28.25 8.64
CA GLY A 986 -5.17 28.21 8.72
C GLY A 986 -5.87 29.48 8.22
N TYR A 987 -7.16 29.59 8.49
CA TYR A 987 -7.97 30.75 8.14
C TYR A 987 -7.71 31.94 9.06
N THR A 988 -7.81 33.16 8.54
CA THR A 988 -7.37 34.38 9.23
C THR A 988 -8.00 34.60 10.60
N HIS A 989 -9.33 34.47 10.69
CA HIS A 989 -10.03 34.69 11.95
C HIS A 989 -9.74 33.56 12.96
N GLU A 990 -9.70 32.32 12.48
CA GLU A 990 -9.47 31.12 13.27
C GLU A 990 -8.03 31.07 13.81
N MET A 991 -7.04 31.53 13.05
CA MET A 991 -5.64 31.62 13.48
C MET A 991 -5.41 32.72 14.52
N ALA A 992 -6.09 33.88 14.40
CA ALA A 992 -6.07 34.90 15.44
C ALA A 992 -6.57 34.35 16.78
N ARG A 993 -7.64 33.54 16.74
CA ARG A 993 -8.17 32.84 17.91
C ARG A 993 -7.22 31.75 18.44
N PHE A 994 -6.60 30.96 17.57
CA PHE A 994 -5.60 29.96 17.95
C PHE A 994 -4.46 30.59 18.75
N LEU A 995 -3.91 31.72 18.29
CA LEU A 995 -2.86 32.45 18.99
C LEU A 995 -3.32 33.01 20.34
N ALA A 996 -4.58 33.45 20.44
CA ALA A 996 -5.17 33.92 21.69
C ALA A 996 -5.47 32.81 22.71
N SER A 997 -5.47 31.54 22.28
CA SER A 997 -5.82 30.39 23.13
C SER A 997 -4.77 30.06 24.20
N ASN A 998 -3.49 30.37 23.93
CA ASN A 998 -2.38 30.12 24.85
C ASN A 998 -1.32 31.23 24.72
N PRO A 999 -0.96 31.96 25.79
CA PRO A 999 0.07 32.99 25.76
C PRO A 999 1.43 32.49 25.23
N GLY A 1000 1.74 31.20 25.41
CA GLY A 1000 2.95 30.55 24.90
C GLY A 1000 3.01 30.51 23.38
N LEU A 1001 1.86 30.38 22.70
CA LEU A 1001 1.76 30.44 21.24
C LEU A 1001 2.05 31.85 20.73
N ALA A 1002 1.39 32.87 21.28
CA ALA A 1002 1.63 34.27 20.90
C ALA A 1002 3.10 34.71 21.12
N SER A 1003 3.75 34.18 22.15
CA SER A 1003 5.16 34.47 22.41
C SER A 1003 6.13 33.79 21.45
N ARG A 1004 5.82 32.59 20.93
CA ARG A 1004 6.70 31.81 20.04
C ARG A 1004 6.42 32.06 18.57
N PHE A 1005 5.18 32.32 18.20
CA PHE A 1005 4.77 32.73 16.86
C PHE A 1005 4.71 34.25 16.77
N SER A 1006 5.88 34.87 16.60
CA SER A 1006 6.01 36.33 16.64
C SER A 1006 5.57 37.04 15.35
N ARG A 1007 5.31 36.29 14.27
CA ARG A 1007 5.01 36.83 12.94
C ARG A 1007 3.92 36.04 12.23
N THR A 1008 3.10 36.76 11.50
CA THR A 1008 2.00 36.23 10.68
C THR A 1008 2.18 36.68 9.23
N VAL A 1009 2.20 35.72 8.32
CA VAL A 1009 2.22 35.93 6.87
C VAL A 1009 0.79 35.78 6.36
N GLU A 1010 0.24 36.85 5.80
CA GLU A 1010 -1.13 36.87 5.28
C GLU A 1010 -1.18 36.52 3.78
N PHE A 1011 -2.04 35.56 3.43
CA PHE A 1011 -2.29 35.09 2.08
C PHE A 1011 -3.65 35.60 1.61
N GLU A 1012 -3.65 36.53 0.66
CA GLU A 1012 -4.87 37.12 0.10
C GLU A 1012 -5.48 36.23 -1.01
N ASN A 1013 -6.75 36.47 -1.34
CA ASN A 1013 -7.36 35.85 -2.52
C ASN A 1013 -6.69 36.35 -3.80
N TYR A 1014 -6.49 35.45 -4.78
CA TYR A 1014 -6.00 35.86 -6.10
C TYR A 1014 -7.03 36.73 -6.82
N THR A 1015 -6.57 37.79 -7.48
CA THR A 1015 -7.39 38.59 -8.39
C THR A 1015 -7.81 37.78 -9.61
N THR A 1016 -8.79 38.28 -10.38
CA THR A 1016 -9.19 37.60 -11.63
C THR A 1016 -8.02 37.43 -12.60
N ASP A 1017 -7.22 38.48 -12.78
CA ASP A 1017 -6.06 38.42 -13.69
C ASP A 1017 -5.03 37.38 -13.23
N GLU A 1018 -4.76 37.31 -11.93
CA GLU A 1018 -3.86 36.30 -11.36
C GLU A 1018 -4.39 34.87 -11.52
N LEU A 1019 -5.71 34.65 -11.40
CA LEU A 1019 -6.30 33.32 -11.63
C LEU A 1019 -6.25 32.90 -13.10
N LEU A 1020 -6.45 33.85 -14.02
CA LEU A 1020 -6.32 33.59 -15.46
C LEU A 1020 -4.88 33.26 -15.82
N ASP A 1021 -3.91 33.97 -15.25
CA ASP A 1021 -2.49 33.69 -15.42
C ASP A 1021 -2.11 32.30 -14.88
N ILE A 1022 -2.61 31.93 -13.71
CA ILE A 1022 -2.42 30.58 -13.13
C ILE A 1022 -3.00 29.51 -14.07
N LEU A 1023 -4.23 29.71 -14.55
CA LEU A 1023 -4.91 28.77 -15.43
C LEU A 1023 -4.17 28.62 -16.76
N ALA A 1024 -3.78 29.71 -17.40
CA ALA A 1024 -3.06 29.71 -18.67
C ALA A 1024 -1.71 28.99 -18.55
N ARG A 1025 -0.91 29.30 -17.51
CA ARG A 1025 0.37 28.62 -17.26
C ARG A 1025 0.17 27.11 -17.02
N THR A 1026 -0.89 26.74 -16.30
CA THR A 1026 -1.21 25.33 -16.03
C THR A 1026 -1.65 24.60 -17.31
N ALA A 1027 -2.47 25.24 -18.16
CA ALA A 1027 -2.90 24.70 -19.44
C ALA A 1027 -1.71 24.43 -20.36
N THR A 1028 -0.80 25.40 -20.52
CA THR A 1028 0.41 25.24 -21.34
C THR A 1028 1.31 24.12 -20.81
N GLY A 1029 1.41 23.95 -19.48
CA GLY A 1029 2.15 22.84 -18.86
C GLY A 1029 1.57 21.46 -19.17
N TYR A 1030 0.26 21.37 -19.41
CA TYR A 1030 -0.40 20.14 -19.87
C TYR A 1030 -0.45 20.01 -21.40
N GLY A 1031 0.20 20.91 -22.13
CA GLY A 1031 0.22 20.90 -23.59
C GLY A 1031 -1.07 21.43 -24.22
N TYR A 1032 -1.85 22.24 -23.51
CA TYR A 1032 -3.05 22.91 -24.03
C TYR A 1032 -2.83 24.42 -24.20
N ASP A 1033 -3.44 24.98 -25.24
CA ASP A 1033 -3.46 26.41 -25.52
C ASP A 1033 -4.91 26.93 -25.51
N CYS A 1034 -5.16 28.08 -24.88
CA CYS A 1034 -6.48 28.73 -24.91
C CYS A 1034 -6.55 29.72 -26.07
N THR A 1035 -7.62 29.70 -26.86
CA THR A 1035 -7.81 30.72 -27.90
C THR A 1035 -8.10 32.10 -27.28
N PRO A 1036 -7.84 33.21 -27.99
CA PRO A 1036 -8.15 34.56 -27.51
C PRO A 1036 -9.63 34.73 -27.12
N GLU A 1037 -10.54 34.08 -27.85
CA GLU A 1037 -11.97 34.07 -27.55
C GLU A 1037 -12.26 33.30 -26.26
N ALA A 1038 -11.62 32.14 -26.05
CA ALA A 1038 -11.77 31.34 -24.85
C ALA A 1038 -11.28 32.10 -23.60
N LEU A 1039 -10.17 32.82 -23.71
CA LEU A 1039 -9.64 33.66 -22.63
C LEU A 1039 -10.58 34.82 -22.27
N THR A 1040 -11.27 35.40 -23.26
CA THR A 1040 -12.23 36.49 -23.05
C THR A 1040 -13.46 36.00 -22.27
N GLU A 1041 -14.03 34.87 -22.66
CA GLU A 1041 -15.17 34.24 -21.96
C GLU A 1041 -14.77 33.73 -20.57
N LEU A 1042 -13.55 33.21 -20.44
CA LEU A 1042 -12.99 32.73 -19.18
C LEU A 1042 -12.85 33.87 -18.16
N ARG A 1043 -12.46 35.06 -18.62
CA ARG A 1043 -12.42 36.25 -17.76
C ARG A 1043 -13.80 36.62 -17.25
N ALA A 1044 -14.80 36.65 -18.13
CA ALA A 1044 -16.19 36.92 -17.74
C ALA A 1044 -16.72 35.87 -16.75
N TYR A 1045 -16.38 34.60 -16.95
CA TYR A 1045 -16.74 33.50 -16.04
C TYR A 1045 -16.11 33.68 -14.66
N VAL A 1046 -14.80 33.94 -14.58
CA VAL A 1046 -14.08 34.09 -13.31
C VAL A 1046 -14.52 35.36 -12.57
N ASP A 1047 -14.80 36.46 -13.28
CA ASP A 1047 -15.35 37.70 -12.70
C ASP A 1047 -16.74 37.49 -12.07
N ALA A 1048 -17.53 36.54 -12.59
CA ALA A 1048 -18.85 36.21 -12.05
C ALA A 1048 -18.81 35.32 -10.80
N LEU A 1049 -17.66 34.75 -10.43
CA LEU A 1049 -17.55 33.85 -9.28
C LEU A 1049 -17.59 34.61 -7.94
N PRO A 1050 -18.40 34.17 -6.96
CA PRO A 1050 -18.43 34.79 -5.64
C PRO A 1050 -17.09 34.59 -4.92
N ARG A 1051 -16.48 35.69 -4.46
CA ARG A 1051 -15.22 35.69 -3.69
C ARG A 1051 -15.47 35.62 -2.18
N ASP A 1052 -16.30 34.66 -1.76
CA ASP A 1052 -16.64 34.44 -0.36
C ASP A 1052 -15.59 33.56 0.37
N ARG A 1053 -15.85 33.24 1.65
CA ARG A 1053 -14.93 32.46 2.50
C ARG A 1053 -14.64 31.05 1.99
N SER A 1054 -15.47 30.52 1.09
CA SER A 1054 -15.34 29.18 0.50
C SER A 1054 -14.61 29.19 -0.85
N PHE A 1055 -14.20 30.37 -1.34
CA PHE A 1055 -13.55 30.50 -2.63
C PHE A 1055 -12.18 29.79 -2.65
N GLY A 1056 -12.05 28.81 -3.55
CA GLY A 1056 -10.90 27.89 -3.61
C GLY A 1056 -9.64 28.41 -4.31
N ASN A 1057 -9.62 29.66 -4.80
CA ASN A 1057 -8.43 30.28 -5.41
C ASN A 1057 -7.79 29.43 -6.52
N ALA A 1058 -6.49 29.10 -6.44
CA ALA A 1058 -5.82 28.30 -7.47
C ALA A 1058 -6.41 26.90 -7.63
N ARG A 1059 -7.06 26.35 -6.59
CA ARG A 1059 -7.83 25.09 -6.71
C ARG A 1059 -9.03 25.27 -7.63
N THR A 1060 -9.73 26.39 -7.54
CA THR A 1060 -10.83 26.74 -8.45
C THR A 1060 -10.34 26.87 -9.89
N ALA A 1061 -9.18 27.52 -10.11
CA ALA A 1061 -8.59 27.64 -11.44
C ALA A 1061 -8.26 26.27 -12.07
N ARG A 1062 -7.70 25.33 -11.30
CA ARG A 1062 -7.45 23.95 -11.77
C ARG A 1062 -8.74 23.20 -12.09
N GLN A 1063 -9.76 23.30 -11.23
CA GLN A 1063 -11.07 22.67 -11.47
C GLN A 1063 -11.74 23.18 -12.75
N ILE A 1064 -11.62 24.48 -13.03
CA ILE A 1064 -12.13 25.06 -14.28
C ILE A 1064 -11.38 24.46 -15.48
N LEU A 1065 -10.04 24.39 -15.41
CA LEU A 1065 -9.22 23.80 -16.48
C LEU A 1065 -9.52 22.31 -16.70
N GLU A 1066 -9.62 21.51 -15.65
CA GLU A 1066 -9.99 20.09 -15.73
C GLU A 1066 -11.36 19.90 -16.39
N THR A 1067 -12.32 20.78 -16.07
CA THR A 1067 -13.63 20.77 -16.70
C THR A 1067 -13.54 21.12 -18.18
N MET A 1068 -12.70 22.10 -18.54
CA MET A 1068 -12.46 22.47 -19.94
C MET A 1068 -11.81 21.32 -20.72
N MET A 1069 -10.79 20.67 -20.18
CA MET A 1069 -10.16 19.49 -20.79
C MET A 1069 -11.15 18.33 -20.98
N THR A 1070 -12.01 18.08 -19.99
CA THR A 1070 -13.03 17.02 -20.06
C THR A 1070 -14.05 17.30 -21.18
N ARG A 1071 -14.46 18.56 -21.33
CA ARG A 1071 -15.39 18.98 -22.40
C ARG A 1071 -14.74 18.93 -23.78
N GLN A 1072 -13.47 19.34 -23.87
CA GLN A 1072 -12.66 19.26 -25.08
C GLN A 1072 -12.47 17.81 -25.53
N ALA A 1073 -12.20 16.87 -24.62
CA ALA A 1073 -12.15 15.44 -24.93
C ALA A 1073 -13.47 14.90 -25.49
N GLY A 1074 -14.61 15.36 -24.94
CA GLY A 1074 -15.94 15.05 -25.46
C GLY A 1074 -16.17 15.61 -26.87
N ARG A 1075 -15.71 16.83 -27.15
CA ARG A 1075 -15.75 17.45 -28.48
C ARG A 1075 -14.88 16.72 -29.49
N ILE A 1076 -13.63 16.40 -29.13
CA ILE A 1076 -12.68 15.66 -29.98
C ILE A 1076 -13.21 14.26 -30.30
N GLY A 1077 -13.83 13.57 -29.33
CA GLY A 1077 -14.41 12.24 -29.53
C GLY A 1077 -15.55 12.19 -30.57
N ALA A 1078 -16.14 13.34 -30.92
CA ALA A 1078 -17.15 13.46 -31.98
C ALA A 1078 -16.55 13.73 -33.38
N LEU A 1079 -15.24 13.98 -33.48
CA LEU A 1079 -14.55 14.23 -34.75
C LEU A 1079 -14.03 12.92 -35.37
N PRO A 1080 -14.21 12.70 -36.68
CA PRO A 1080 -13.79 11.47 -37.34
C PRO A 1080 -12.25 11.31 -37.49
N ALA A 1081 -11.50 12.41 -37.48
CA ALA A 1081 -10.03 12.43 -37.50
C ALA A 1081 -9.51 13.79 -36.99
N PRO A 1082 -9.28 13.94 -35.66
CA PRO A 1082 -8.77 15.18 -35.09
C PRO A 1082 -7.30 15.40 -35.46
N ASP A 1083 -6.91 16.65 -35.71
CA ASP A 1083 -5.51 17.05 -35.95
C ASP A 1083 -4.79 17.52 -34.68
N LEU A 1084 -3.52 17.92 -34.80
CA LEU A 1084 -2.71 18.31 -33.64
C LEU A 1084 -3.20 19.61 -32.99
N ASP A 1085 -3.82 20.51 -33.75
CA ASP A 1085 -4.37 21.75 -33.19
C ASP A 1085 -5.72 21.47 -32.50
N ASP A 1086 -6.52 20.51 -33.00
CA ASP A 1086 -7.73 20.04 -32.31
C ASP A 1086 -7.42 19.46 -30.93
N LEU A 1087 -6.33 18.68 -30.82
CA LEU A 1087 -5.87 18.06 -29.57
C LEU A 1087 -5.35 19.08 -28.56
N ARG A 1088 -4.83 20.22 -29.04
CA ARG A 1088 -4.14 21.23 -28.21
C ARG A 1088 -5.03 22.41 -27.81
N MET A 1089 -6.01 22.79 -28.64
CA MET A 1089 -6.77 24.02 -28.42
C MET A 1089 -7.98 23.82 -27.50
N LEU A 1090 -8.09 24.71 -26.50
CA LEU A 1090 -9.28 24.91 -25.68
C LEU A 1090 -10.11 26.08 -26.22
N LEU A 1091 -11.38 25.81 -26.52
CA LEU A 1091 -12.31 26.73 -27.17
C LEU A 1091 -13.34 27.31 -26.18
N PRO A 1092 -14.06 28.39 -26.53
CA PRO A 1092 -15.12 28.96 -25.69
C PRO A 1092 -16.20 27.95 -25.25
N GLU A 1093 -16.52 26.98 -26.10
CA GLU A 1093 -17.52 25.94 -25.83
C GLU A 1093 -17.06 24.90 -24.79
N ASP A 1094 -15.74 24.83 -24.54
CA ASP A 1094 -15.17 23.95 -23.52
C ASP A 1094 -15.34 24.55 -22.11
N LEU A 1095 -15.69 25.83 -21.97
CA LEU A 1095 -15.90 26.46 -20.65
C LEU A 1095 -17.11 25.88 -19.91
N PRO A 1096 -17.06 25.74 -18.56
CA PRO A 1096 -18.22 25.47 -17.75
C PRO A 1096 -19.32 26.53 -17.94
N GLY A 1097 -20.59 26.11 -17.87
CA GLY A 1097 -21.72 27.05 -17.99
C GLY A 1097 -21.73 28.06 -16.84
N ILE A 1098 -21.98 29.34 -17.14
CA ILE A 1098 -21.98 30.43 -16.15
C ILE A 1098 -22.95 30.08 -15.00
N PRO A 1099 -22.49 30.10 -13.73
CA PRO A 1099 -23.37 29.85 -12.59
C PRO A 1099 -24.48 30.90 -12.55
N ALA A 1100 -25.74 30.47 -12.47
CA ALA A 1100 -26.85 31.40 -12.26
C ALA A 1100 -26.62 32.19 -10.94
N PRO A 1101 -26.81 33.52 -10.92
CA PRO A 1101 -26.59 34.30 -9.71
C PRO A 1101 -27.51 33.78 -8.60
N ARG A 1102 -26.92 33.31 -7.49
CA ARG A 1102 -27.67 32.91 -6.31
C ARG A 1102 -28.38 34.15 -5.75
N ALA A 1103 -29.70 34.08 -5.65
CA ALA A 1103 -30.48 35.09 -4.95
C ALA A 1103 -29.96 35.20 -3.50
N THR A 1104 -29.50 36.39 -3.12
CA THR A 1104 -29.10 36.70 -1.75
C THR A 1104 -30.32 36.55 -0.83
N HIS A 1105 -30.25 35.61 0.11
CA HIS A 1105 -31.15 35.45 1.24
C HIS A 1105 -30.43 35.72 2.54
#